data_AF-A0A1Y5NHA6-F1
#
_entry.id   AF-A0A1Y5NHA6-F1
#
_cell.length_a   1.000
_cell.length_b   1.000
_cell.length_c   1.000
_cell.angle_alpha   90.00
_cell.angle_beta   90.00
_cell.angle_gamma   90.00
#
_symmetry.space_group_name_H-M   'P 1'
#
loop_
_entity.id
_entity.type
_entity.pdbx_description
1 polymer ?
#
loop_
_entity_poly.entity_id
_entity_poly.type
_entity_poly.pdbx_seq_one_letter_code
_entity_poly.pdbx_strand_id
1 'polypeptide(L)'
;MKEKAYITTPIYYVNDVPHIGHAYTTIIADTLARFNRLQGKETYFMTGTDEHGQKIEQAARARGKTPKEYADEISAKFRSLWDEFEISYDHFIRTTDEEHKQTVQNVFEKMQANGDIYKGEYEGFYCVSCETFFNQRDLLEDNHCPDCGRVTSLVKEESYFFKLSKYEDALLKWYENDELCVIPKGKKNEVVSFVKGGLKDLSVTRTSFDWGIKLPKSANDEKHVMYVWLDALINYLTTLGYSRDDARMDLWPYTTHIVGKDILRFHAVYWPAFLMSLGLPLPKHVAAHGWWTINGEKMSKSKGNVINPREVANAYGLENFKYFLLREVPFGQDGDYSQKALIERINSELGNGLGNLLSRIVGMSAKYSDYKIDSKDVIKFHKAELDEVKGYLDEAIKNLENLATNRYLEDLWKVVTLANAAVAKYEPWSLVKAGKTDEANALVALCANLLAKVAILLSPAMPKTCAKIADTLGFSIDTASYESLVLKNEISNFVAKATEPLFPRIEKELMREANEPKVEVKAEPKEDKKEDEIISIDDFAKAVIKVGEVLECERVEGSEKLLKFKIDLGEEQPRQILSGIAKYYEPSSLVGKQVCVLANLKERTMMKKYVSQGMILSASDGSLTLLGTQGKVKNGAIVG
;
A
#
# COMPACT_ATOMS: atom_id res chain seq x y z
N MET A 1 -17.34 24.18 22.57
CA MET A 1 -17.05 24.11 21.12
C MET A 1 -16.70 22.67 20.79
N LYS A 2 -17.13 22.14 19.63
CA LYS A 2 -16.66 20.81 19.19
C LYS A 2 -15.15 20.89 18.96
N GLU A 3 -14.40 19.87 19.39
CA GLU A 3 -12.99 19.76 19.05
C GLU A 3 -12.82 19.61 17.53
N LYS A 4 -11.71 20.15 17.03
CA LYS A 4 -11.39 20.23 15.59
C LYS A 4 -10.18 19.37 15.27
N ALA A 5 -10.13 18.88 14.03
CA ALA A 5 -8.99 18.13 13.52
C ALA A 5 -8.73 18.50 12.05
N TYR A 6 -7.48 18.79 11.72
CA TYR A 6 -7.05 18.97 10.34
C TYR A 6 -5.95 17.97 10.02
N ILE A 7 -6.26 16.98 9.19
CA ILE A 7 -5.33 15.89 8.84
C ILE A 7 -4.85 16.09 7.42
N THR A 8 -3.56 15.85 7.18
CA THR A 8 -2.97 16.00 5.84
C THR A 8 -2.03 14.85 5.52
N THR A 9 -2.03 14.40 4.27
CA THR A 9 -0.88 13.69 3.68
C THR A 9 0.08 14.70 3.06
N PRO A 10 1.32 14.32 2.69
CA PRO A 10 2.00 15.05 1.63
C PRO A 10 1.15 15.03 0.37
N ILE A 11 1.39 16.02 -0.49
CA ILE A 11 0.97 15.94 -1.88
C ILE A 11 2.00 15.13 -2.68
N TYR A 12 1.52 14.26 -3.56
CA TYR A 12 2.37 13.28 -4.23
C TYR A 12 2.89 13.80 -5.56
N TYR A 13 4.20 13.63 -5.79
CA TYR A 13 4.85 14.09 -7.01
C TYR A 13 4.37 13.31 -8.24
N VAL A 14 3.82 14.00 -9.24
CA VAL A 14 3.18 13.37 -10.42
C VAL A 14 4.15 12.92 -11.50
N ASN A 15 5.36 12.51 -11.12
CA ASN A 15 6.30 11.95 -12.08
C ASN A 15 5.88 10.56 -12.58
N ASP A 16 5.01 9.84 -11.86
CA ASP A 16 4.52 8.50 -12.23
C ASP A 16 3.32 8.05 -11.37
N VAL A 17 2.87 6.81 -11.59
CA VAL A 17 1.74 6.18 -10.89
C VAL A 17 2.01 5.90 -9.41
N PRO A 18 0.94 5.80 -8.58
CA PRO A 18 1.08 5.53 -7.15
C PRO A 18 1.62 4.12 -6.84
N HIS A 19 2.33 3.99 -5.71
CA HIS A 19 2.82 2.71 -5.19
C HIS A 19 2.43 2.53 -3.71
N ILE A 20 2.73 1.36 -3.14
CA ILE A 20 2.38 1.00 -1.74
C ILE A 20 2.82 2.06 -0.70
N GLY A 21 3.98 2.70 -0.89
CA GLY A 21 4.42 3.80 -0.02
C GLY A 21 3.46 4.99 0.04
N HIS A 22 2.88 5.40 -1.10
CA HIS A 22 1.86 6.45 -1.12
C HIS A 22 0.59 5.98 -0.40
N ALA A 23 0.13 4.75 -0.71
CA ALA A 23 -1.05 4.18 -0.10
C ALA A 23 -0.92 4.09 1.44
N TYR A 24 0.25 3.72 1.95
CA TYR A 24 0.51 3.66 3.39
C TYR A 24 0.24 4.99 4.09
N THR A 25 0.85 6.07 3.60
CA THR A 25 0.63 7.42 4.16
C THR A 25 -0.84 7.82 4.11
N THR A 26 -1.50 7.60 2.97
CA THR A 26 -2.91 7.96 2.77
C THR A 26 -3.84 7.14 3.68
N ILE A 27 -3.57 5.85 3.89
CA ILE A 27 -4.37 4.97 4.74
C ILE A 27 -4.23 5.34 6.22
N ILE A 28 -3.02 5.72 6.69
CA ILE A 28 -2.84 6.23 8.05
C ILE A 28 -3.68 7.50 8.26
N ALA A 29 -3.61 8.43 7.30
CA ALA A 29 -4.35 9.69 7.36
C ALA A 29 -5.87 9.47 7.32
N ASP A 30 -6.36 8.58 6.46
CA ASP A 30 -7.78 8.20 6.38
C ASP A 30 -8.27 7.57 7.69
N THR A 31 -7.47 6.67 8.28
CA THR A 31 -7.80 6.02 9.56
C THR A 31 -7.92 7.07 10.66
N LEU A 32 -6.97 8.01 10.75
CA LEU A 32 -7.01 9.07 11.75
C LEU A 32 -8.19 10.02 11.51
N ALA A 33 -8.48 10.39 10.25
CA ALA A 33 -9.60 11.26 9.93
C ALA A 33 -10.94 10.61 10.29
N ARG A 34 -11.15 9.34 9.93
CA ARG A 34 -12.33 8.56 10.31
C ARG A 34 -12.47 8.42 11.81
N PHE A 35 -11.37 8.23 12.54
CA PHE A 35 -11.38 8.16 14.00
C PHE A 35 -11.79 9.49 14.64
N ASN A 36 -11.26 10.63 14.18
CA ASN A 36 -11.67 11.94 14.69
C ASN A 36 -13.17 12.22 14.39
N ARG A 37 -13.67 11.82 13.21
CA ARG A 37 -15.10 11.92 12.88
C ARG A 37 -15.96 11.01 13.76
N LEU A 38 -15.51 9.80 14.07
CA LEU A 38 -16.18 8.89 15.02
C LEU A 38 -16.30 9.52 16.41
N GLN A 39 -15.27 10.23 16.86
CA GLN A 39 -15.27 11.01 18.10
C GLN A 39 -16.19 12.27 18.05
N GLY A 40 -16.85 12.55 16.93
CA GLY A 40 -17.71 13.71 16.75
C GLY A 40 -16.99 15.03 16.50
N LYS A 41 -15.68 14.98 16.21
CA LYS A 41 -14.85 16.17 15.92
C LYS A 41 -15.16 16.72 14.54
N GLU A 42 -15.12 18.05 14.42
CA GLU A 42 -15.11 18.69 13.11
C GLU A 42 -13.77 18.41 12.43
N THR A 43 -13.80 17.51 11.43
CA THR A 43 -12.60 16.97 10.82
C THR A 43 -12.54 17.38 9.36
N TYR A 44 -11.39 17.92 8.96
CA TYR A 44 -11.05 18.18 7.57
C TYR A 44 -9.81 17.36 7.20
N PHE A 45 -9.89 16.55 6.15
CA PHE A 45 -8.81 15.70 5.68
C PHE A 45 -8.45 16.06 4.24
N MET A 46 -7.18 16.40 4.02
CA MET A 46 -6.68 16.79 2.72
C MET A 46 -5.55 15.88 2.23
N THR A 47 -5.60 15.59 0.93
CA THR A 47 -4.53 14.94 0.15
C THR A 47 -4.42 15.64 -1.20
N GLY A 48 -3.49 15.23 -2.07
CA GLY A 48 -3.36 15.85 -3.39
C GLY A 48 -2.09 15.51 -4.14
N THR A 49 -1.77 16.33 -5.12
CA THR A 49 -0.64 16.15 -6.02
C THR A 49 0.25 17.38 -6.16
N ASP A 50 1.56 17.14 -6.13
CA ASP A 50 2.59 18.10 -6.47
C ASP A 50 2.94 17.96 -7.96
N GLU A 51 2.66 19.02 -8.69
CA GLU A 51 2.56 19.04 -10.14
C GLU A 51 3.61 19.92 -10.82
N HIS A 52 4.54 20.53 -10.09
CA HIS A 52 5.55 21.45 -10.64
C HIS A 52 6.99 20.92 -10.57
N GLY A 53 7.91 21.56 -11.30
CA GLY A 53 9.33 21.27 -11.25
C GLY A 53 9.88 20.52 -12.47
N GLN A 54 11.21 20.54 -12.57
CA GLN A 54 11.96 20.09 -13.74
C GLN A 54 11.72 18.62 -14.11
N LYS A 55 11.58 17.74 -13.13
CA LYS A 55 11.35 16.30 -13.36
C LYS A 55 10.03 16.02 -14.08
N ILE A 56 8.97 16.76 -13.76
CA ILE A 56 7.67 16.63 -14.43
C ILE A 56 7.77 17.14 -15.86
N GLU A 57 8.44 18.26 -16.07
CA GLU A 57 8.70 18.78 -17.41
C GLU A 57 9.48 17.78 -18.28
N GLN A 58 10.55 17.18 -17.73
CA GLN A 58 11.33 16.15 -18.43
C GLN A 58 10.50 14.89 -18.71
N ALA A 59 9.71 14.42 -17.74
CA ALA A 59 8.85 13.25 -17.90
C ALA A 59 7.76 13.45 -18.95
N ALA A 60 7.20 14.66 -19.03
CA ALA A 60 6.22 15.06 -20.04
C ALA A 60 6.86 15.13 -21.44
N ARG A 61 8.02 15.80 -21.57
CA ARG A 61 8.78 15.88 -22.82
C ARG A 61 9.15 14.49 -23.34
N ALA A 62 9.62 13.58 -22.48
CA ALA A 62 9.96 12.20 -22.84
C ALA A 62 8.75 11.39 -23.38
N ARG A 63 7.52 11.83 -23.09
CA ARG A 63 6.27 11.20 -23.53
C ARG A 63 5.53 12.02 -24.60
N GLY A 64 6.16 13.06 -25.14
CA GLY A 64 5.56 13.93 -26.16
C GLY A 64 4.33 14.70 -25.69
N LYS A 65 4.26 15.06 -24.40
CA LYS A 65 3.14 15.79 -23.77
C LYS A 65 3.61 17.14 -23.23
N THR A 66 2.68 18.09 -23.09
CA THR A 66 2.94 19.28 -22.27
C THR A 66 2.98 18.89 -20.78
N PRO A 67 3.71 19.64 -19.93
CA PRO A 67 3.74 19.36 -18.49
C PRO A 67 2.36 19.34 -17.83
N LYS A 68 1.45 20.25 -18.24
CA LYS A 68 0.07 20.31 -17.72
C LYS A 68 -0.74 19.07 -18.08
N GLU A 69 -0.71 18.64 -19.35
CA GLU A 69 -1.41 17.43 -19.79
C GLU A 69 -0.90 16.18 -19.07
N TYR A 70 0.43 16.08 -18.88
CA TYR A 70 1.02 14.97 -18.14
C TYR A 70 0.61 14.99 -16.65
N ALA A 71 0.66 16.16 -16.01
CA ALA A 71 0.23 16.34 -14.62
C ALA A 71 -1.26 16.01 -14.45
N ASP A 72 -2.13 16.47 -15.36
CA ASP A 72 -3.57 16.15 -15.37
C ASP A 72 -3.82 14.63 -15.41
N GLU A 73 -3.11 13.91 -16.29
CA GLU A 73 -3.26 12.46 -16.42
C GLU A 73 -2.82 11.73 -15.15
N ILE A 74 -1.64 12.03 -14.63
CA ILE A 74 -1.09 11.32 -13.48
C ILE A 74 -1.85 11.68 -12.19
N SER A 75 -2.24 12.93 -12.02
CA SER A 75 -3.09 13.37 -10.90
C SER A 75 -4.43 12.64 -10.89
N ALA A 76 -5.07 12.48 -12.05
CA ALA A 76 -6.29 11.68 -12.16
C ALA A 76 -6.10 10.22 -11.73
N LYS A 77 -4.92 9.61 -11.99
CA LYS A 77 -4.61 8.24 -11.53
C LYS A 77 -4.46 8.16 -10.01
N PHE A 78 -3.85 9.17 -9.36
CA PHE A 78 -3.81 9.25 -7.90
C PHE A 78 -5.21 9.36 -7.31
N ARG A 79 -6.01 10.31 -7.83
CA ARG A 79 -7.39 10.52 -7.36
C ARG A 79 -8.26 9.29 -7.54
N SER A 80 -8.24 8.68 -8.73
CA SER A 80 -8.98 7.44 -9.01
C SER A 80 -8.58 6.29 -8.09
N LEU A 81 -7.29 6.15 -7.77
CA LEU A 81 -6.85 5.13 -6.81
C LEU A 81 -7.39 5.40 -5.41
N TRP A 82 -7.36 6.66 -4.94
CA TRP A 82 -7.90 7.02 -3.62
C TRP A 82 -9.41 6.86 -3.53
N ASP A 83 -10.14 7.16 -4.60
CA ASP A 83 -11.58 6.93 -4.69
C ASP A 83 -11.91 5.43 -4.62
N GLU A 84 -11.18 4.59 -5.36
CA GLU A 84 -11.31 3.13 -5.29
C GLU A 84 -10.90 2.55 -3.94
N PHE A 85 -9.95 3.18 -3.27
CA PHE A 85 -9.51 2.81 -1.92
C PHE A 85 -10.44 3.36 -0.84
N GLU A 86 -11.50 4.07 -1.23
CA GLU A 86 -12.49 4.66 -0.33
C GLU A 86 -11.83 5.56 0.72
N ILE A 87 -10.84 6.34 0.31
CA ILE A 87 -10.19 7.33 1.15
C ILE A 87 -11.16 8.50 1.36
N SER A 88 -11.45 8.82 2.61
CA SER A 88 -12.44 9.82 3.01
C SER A 88 -11.87 11.24 3.09
N TYR A 89 -11.10 11.65 2.07
CA TYR A 89 -10.58 13.02 1.98
C TYR A 89 -11.72 14.00 1.69
N ASP A 90 -11.67 15.17 2.32
CA ASP A 90 -12.60 16.28 2.08
C ASP A 90 -12.14 17.18 0.93
N HIS A 91 -10.83 17.20 0.65
CA HIS A 91 -10.26 17.96 -0.45
C HIS A 91 -9.05 17.27 -1.08
N PHE A 92 -9.03 17.24 -2.42
CA PHE A 92 -7.91 16.80 -3.23
C PHE A 92 -7.31 18.03 -3.92
N ILE A 93 -6.20 18.55 -3.39
CA ILE A 93 -5.55 19.75 -3.92
C ILE A 93 -4.60 19.41 -5.06
N ARG A 94 -4.48 20.31 -6.03
CA ARG A 94 -3.46 20.23 -7.08
C ARG A 94 -2.63 21.50 -7.08
N THR A 95 -1.31 21.41 -7.16
CA THR A 95 -0.50 22.65 -7.19
C THR A 95 -0.69 23.47 -8.46
N THR A 96 -1.28 22.89 -9.52
CA THR A 96 -1.67 23.66 -10.72
C THR A 96 -2.99 24.42 -10.58
N ASP A 97 -3.73 24.27 -9.47
CA ASP A 97 -4.97 25.02 -9.22
C ASP A 97 -4.68 26.53 -9.11
N GLU A 98 -5.50 27.36 -9.77
CA GLU A 98 -5.29 28.83 -9.77
C GLU A 98 -5.33 29.44 -8.37
N GLU A 99 -6.20 28.89 -7.52
CA GLU A 99 -6.31 29.23 -6.11
C GLU A 99 -4.98 29.02 -5.36
N HIS A 100 -4.29 27.92 -5.66
CA HIS A 100 -3.00 27.62 -5.07
C HIS A 100 -1.91 28.56 -5.54
N LYS A 101 -1.85 28.82 -6.86
CA LYS A 101 -0.91 29.77 -7.45
C LYS A 101 -1.03 31.15 -6.80
N GLN A 102 -2.26 31.63 -6.62
CA GLN A 102 -2.51 32.90 -5.97
C GLN A 102 -2.05 32.92 -4.51
N THR A 103 -2.39 31.89 -3.72
CA THR A 103 -1.95 31.81 -2.32
C THR A 103 -0.42 31.75 -2.20
N VAL A 104 0.26 30.99 -3.05
CA VAL A 104 1.73 30.91 -3.08
C VAL A 104 2.37 32.27 -3.42
N GLN A 105 1.81 32.98 -4.41
CA GLN A 105 2.26 34.35 -4.75
C GLN A 105 2.08 35.31 -3.57
N ASN A 106 0.91 35.31 -2.93
CA ASN A 106 0.64 36.14 -1.76
C ASN A 106 1.59 35.84 -0.58
N VAL A 107 1.90 34.56 -0.36
CA VAL A 107 2.85 34.11 0.67
C VAL A 107 4.25 34.66 0.39
N PHE A 108 4.71 34.57 -0.87
CA PHE A 108 6.02 35.10 -1.26
C PHE A 108 6.10 36.61 -0.99
N GLU A 109 5.07 37.38 -1.38
CA GLU A 109 5.01 38.82 -1.11
C GLU A 109 5.07 39.14 0.39
N LYS A 110 4.33 38.39 1.22
CA LYS A 110 4.36 38.56 2.68
C LYS A 110 5.73 38.28 3.27
N MET A 111 6.37 37.17 2.90
CA MET A 111 7.72 36.84 3.39
C MET A 111 8.77 37.87 2.93
N GLN A 112 8.62 38.38 1.71
CA GLN A 112 9.48 39.46 1.20
C GLN A 112 9.26 40.76 1.97
N ALA A 113 8.00 41.14 2.24
CA ALA A 113 7.66 42.33 3.03
C ALA A 113 8.18 42.24 4.47
N ASN A 114 8.23 41.02 5.04
CA ASN A 114 8.82 40.76 6.36
C ASN A 114 10.36 40.77 6.35
N GLY A 115 10.97 40.97 5.17
CA GLY A 115 12.42 41.02 4.99
C GLY A 115 13.10 39.64 5.09
N ASP A 116 12.33 38.56 4.97
CA ASP A 116 12.82 37.19 5.06
C ASP A 116 13.17 36.59 3.70
N ILE A 117 12.67 37.17 2.61
CA ILE A 117 13.12 36.88 1.25
C ILE A 117 13.99 38.02 0.74
N TYR A 118 15.18 37.68 0.24
CA TYR A 118 16.09 38.63 -0.40
C TYR A 118 16.70 38.03 -1.66
N LYS A 119 17.16 38.89 -2.56
CA LYS A 119 17.83 38.48 -3.80
C LYS A 119 19.33 38.40 -3.56
N GLY A 120 19.95 37.32 -4.03
CA GLY A 120 21.38 37.08 -3.90
C GLY A 120 21.91 36.20 -5.03
N GLU A 121 23.18 35.82 -4.93
CA GLU A 121 23.81 34.87 -5.84
C GLU A 121 24.27 33.65 -5.04
N TYR A 122 23.96 32.46 -5.54
CA TYR A 122 24.54 31.21 -5.04
C TYR A 122 25.73 30.84 -5.91
N GLU A 123 26.83 30.39 -5.31
CA GLU A 123 27.93 29.72 -6.01
C GLU A 123 28.20 28.39 -5.31
N GLY A 124 28.07 27.28 -6.04
CA GLY A 124 28.34 25.96 -5.48
C GLY A 124 28.31 24.85 -6.52
N PHE A 125 28.70 23.66 -6.09
CA PHE A 125 28.83 22.51 -6.97
C PHE A 125 27.51 21.79 -7.10
N TYR A 126 26.89 21.88 -8.27
CA TYR A 126 25.58 21.31 -8.53
C TYR A 126 25.69 19.90 -9.11
N CYS A 127 24.98 18.94 -8.51
CA CYS A 127 24.75 17.64 -9.12
C CYS A 127 23.40 17.64 -9.82
N VAL A 128 23.40 17.66 -11.15
CA VAL A 128 22.17 17.59 -11.96
C VAL A 128 21.35 16.33 -11.63
N SER A 129 22.00 15.21 -11.34
CA SER A 129 21.31 13.95 -11.05
C SER A 129 20.59 13.94 -9.71
N CYS A 130 21.14 14.62 -8.70
CA CYS A 130 20.54 14.69 -7.36
C CYS A 130 19.71 15.96 -7.16
N GLU A 131 19.82 16.92 -8.09
CA GLU A 131 19.24 18.27 -8.00
C GLU A 131 19.65 19.05 -6.75
N THR A 132 20.86 18.76 -6.26
CA THR A 132 21.39 19.28 -4.99
C THR A 132 22.69 20.02 -5.23
N PHE A 133 22.83 21.14 -4.53
CA PHE A 133 24.09 21.86 -4.42
C PHE A 133 24.91 21.33 -3.24
N PHE A 134 26.19 21.13 -3.49
CA PHE A 134 27.18 20.72 -2.51
C PHE A 134 28.21 21.83 -2.35
N ASN A 135 28.73 21.98 -1.12
CA ASN A 135 29.92 22.81 -0.94
C ASN A 135 31.15 21.96 -1.35
N GLN A 136 32.25 22.62 -1.71
CA GLN A 136 33.51 21.98 -2.07
C GLN A 136 33.92 20.86 -1.09
N ARG A 137 33.73 21.08 0.22
CA ARG A 137 34.11 20.15 1.30
C ARG A 137 33.24 18.89 1.37
N ASP A 138 32.05 18.92 0.77
CA ASP A 138 31.07 17.83 0.82
C ASP A 138 31.21 16.90 -0.41
N LEU A 139 32.07 17.25 -1.37
CA LEU A 139 32.28 16.47 -2.60
C LEU A 139 33.28 15.33 -2.38
N LEU A 140 33.11 14.27 -3.17
CA LEU A 140 34.14 13.26 -3.38
C LEU A 140 35.29 13.85 -4.22
N GLU A 141 36.36 13.06 -4.40
CA GLU A 141 37.49 13.44 -5.27
C GLU A 141 37.01 13.89 -6.67
N ASP A 142 37.74 14.83 -7.26
CA ASP A 142 37.45 15.44 -8.56
C ASP A 142 36.05 16.08 -8.67
N ASN A 143 35.54 16.68 -7.59
CA ASN A 143 34.24 17.34 -7.53
C ASN A 143 33.06 16.38 -7.87
N HIS A 144 33.11 15.13 -7.43
CA HIS A 144 32.00 14.21 -7.62
C HIS A 144 30.98 14.30 -6.48
N CYS A 145 29.71 14.09 -6.81
CA CYS A 145 28.59 14.14 -5.87
C CYS A 145 28.74 13.03 -4.83
N PRO A 146 28.65 13.35 -3.51
CA PRO A 146 28.75 12.34 -2.45
C PRO A 146 27.60 11.32 -2.48
N ASP A 147 26.44 11.73 -3.00
CA ASP A 147 25.24 10.89 -2.97
C ASP A 147 25.17 9.91 -4.14
N CYS A 148 25.60 10.30 -5.35
CA CYS A 148 25.47 9.48 -6.55
C CYS A 148 26.78 9.20 -7.30
N GLY A 149 27.90 9.76 -6.85
CA GLY A 149 29.22 9.56 -7.45
C GLY A 149 29.40 10.18 -8.84
N ARG A 150 28.48 11.02 -9.31
CA ARG A 150 28.59 11.70 -10.63
C ARG A 150 29.28 13.05 -10.51
N VAL A 151 29.97 13.49 -11.57
CA VAL A 151 30.60 14.82 -11.64
C VAL A 151 29.59 15.91 -11.31
N THR A 152 30.02 16.87 -10.49
CA THR A 152 29.29 18.12 -10.24
C THR A 152 29.90 19.26 -11.04
N SER A 153 29.09 20.27 -11.35
CA SER A 153 29.52 21.49 -12.02
C SER A 153 29.45 22.67 -11.06
N LEU A 154 30.50 23.51 -11.02
CA LEU A 154 30.43 24.78 -10.30
C LEU A 154 29.45 25.69 -11.04
N VAL A 155 28.35 26.01 -10.38
CA VAL A 155 27.28 26.83 -10.94
C VAL A 155 27.14 28.07 -10.07
N LYS A 156 27.16 29.23 -10.72
CA LYS A 156 26.85 30.52 -10.10
C LYS A 156 25.54 31.03 -10.67
N GLU A 157 24.50 31.05 -9.84
CA GLU A 157 23.15 31.43 -10.25
C GLU A 157 22.57 32.46 -9.28
N GLU A 158 21.97 33.50 -9.85
CA GLU A 158 21.13 34.43 -9.10
C GLU A 158 19.87 33.70 -8.60
N SER A 159 19.49 33.93 -7.35
CA SER A 159 18.31 33.32 -6.73
C SER A 159 17.71 34.27 -5.70
N TYR A 160 16.42 34.10 -5.41
CA TYR A 160 15.84 34.58 -4.17
C TYR A 160 16.10 33.57 -3.06
N PHE A 161 16.45 34.06 -1.89
CA PHE A 161 16.77 33.26 -0.70
C PHE A 161 15.82 33.60 0.43
N PHE A 162 15.34 32.58 1.11
CA PHE A 162 14.67 32.68 2.39
C PHE A 162 15.71 32.61 3.52
N LYS A 163 15.63 33.55 4.47
CA LYS A 163 16.50 33.67 5.65
C LYS A 163 16.26 32.57 6.68
N LEU A 164 16.43 31.31 6.30
CA LEU A 164 16.21 30.16 7.17
C LEU A 164 17.07 30.21 8.43
N SER A 165 18.31 30.71 8.31
CA SER A 165 19.25 30.84 9.43
C SER A 165 18.68 31.69 10.58
N LYS A 166 17.84 32.69 10.28
CA LYS A 166 17.16 33.56 11.26
C LYS A 166 16.26 32.79 12.24
N TYR A 167 15.76 31.61 11.84
CA TYR A 167 14.75 30.86 12.59
C TYR A 167 15.30 29.71 13.43
N GLU A 168 16.62 29.49 13.43
CA GLU A 168 17.26 28.36 14.11
C GLU A 168 16.88 28.25 15.60
N ASP A 169 17.07 29.32 16.37
CA ASP A 169 16.76 29.34 17.81
C ASP A 169 15.27 29.16 18.08
N ALA A 170 14.41 29.74 17.24
CA ALA A 170 12.96 29.64 17.37
C ALA A 170 12.47 28.20 17.12
N LEU A 171 13.06 27.51 16.14
CA LEU A 171 12.80 26.10 15.87
C LEU A 171 13.26 25.22 17.03
N LEU A 172 14.48 25.42 17.52
CA LEU A 172 15.01 24.67 18.68
C LEU A 172 14.11 24.82 19.90
N LYS A 173 13.63 26.04 20.17
CA LYS A 173 12.68 26.32 21.25
C LYS A 173 11.32 25.62 21.03
N TRP A 174 10.83 25.54 19.80
CA TRP A 174 9.59 24.79 19.52
C TRP A 174 9.77 23.30 19.83
N TYR A 175 10.88 22.69 19.40
CA TYR A 175 11.15 21.29 19.72
C TYR A 175 11.30 21.05 21.23
N GLU A 176 11.87 21.98 21.98
CA GLU A 176 12.01 21.83 23.43
C GLU A 176 10.68 21.92 24.17
N ASN A 177 9.80 22.83 23.75
CA ASN A 177 8.54 23.10 24.45
C ASN A 177 7.43 22.10 24.14
N ASP A 178 7.54 21.32 23.06
CA ASP A 178 6.51 20.37 22.64
C ASP A 178 7.13 19.00 22.32
N GLU A 179 6.81 17.99 23.14
CA GLU A 179 7.29 16.63 22.91
C GLU A 179 6.63 15.90 21.74
N LEU A 180 5.47 16.39 21.30
CA LEU A 180 4.67 15.78 20.24
C LEU A 180 4.69 16.57 18.93
N CYS A 181 5.44 17.67 18.85
CA CYS A 181 5.57 18.45 17.61
C CYS A 181 6.11 17.63 16.44
N VAL A 182 7.01 16.67 16.71
CA VAL A 182 7.54 15.71 15.73
C VAL A 182 7.48 14.30 16.31
N ILE A 183 6.80 13.39 15.61
CA ILE A 183 6.54 12.01 16.06
C ILE A 183 7.08 11.01 15.03
N PRO A 184 7.75 9.91 15.43
CA PRO A 184 8.12 9.54 16.79
C PRO A 184 9.34 10.30 17.32
N LYS A 185 9.60 10.19 18.63
CA LYS A 185 10.72 10.86 19.31
C LYS A 185 12.09 10.64 18.65
N GLY A 186 12.35 9.45 18.10
CA GLY A 186 13.58 9.18 17.36
C GLY A 186 13.77 10.11 16.16
N LYS A 187 12.69 10.40 15.41
CA LYS A 187 12.68 11.31 14.27
C LYS A 187 12.83 12.77 14.68
N LYS A 188 12.22 13.17 15.80
CA LYS A 188 12.45 14.48 16.42
C LYS A 188 13.93 14.70 16.74
N ASN A 189 14.59 13.71 17.35
CA ASN A 189 16.01 13.81 17.68
C ASN A 189 16.88 14.01 16.44
N GLU A 190 16.60 13.29 15.34
CA GLU A 190 17.30 13.48 14.05
C GLU A 190 17.17 14.92 13.53
N VAL A 191 15.97 15.50 13.61
CA VAL A 191 15.71 16.90 13.21
C VAL A 191 16.44 17.89 14.13
N VAL A 192 16.36 17.70 15.44
CA VAL A 192 17.04 18.57 16.43
C VAL A 192 18.55 18.55 16.20
N SER A 193 19.15 17.37 16.00
CA SER A 193 20.57 17.24 15.71
C SER A 193 20.97 17.95 14.42
N PHE A 194 20.13 17.88 13.38
CA PHE A 194 20.36 18.60 12.14
C PHE A 194 20.34 20.13 12.34
N VAL A 195 19.33 20.66 13.04
CA VAL A 195 19.19 22.11 13.27
C VAL A 195 20.33 22.64 14.15
N LYS A 196 20.75 21.90 15.18
CA LYS A 196 21.92 22.25 16.00
C LYS A 196 23.24 22.29 15.23
N GLY A 197 23.29 21.70 14.03
CA GLY A 197 24.44 21.78 13.13
C GLY A 197 24.58 23.12 12.39
N GLY A 198 23.61 24.02 12.53
CA GLY A 198 23.56 25.31 11.85
C GLY A 198 22.71 25.29 10.58
N LEU A 199 21.79 26.22 10.46
CA LEU A 199 20.95 26.42 9.28
C LEU A 199 21.54 27.47 8.34
N LYS A 200 21.49 27.19 7.03
CA LYS A 200 21.84 28.14 5.96
C LYS A 200 20.58 28.64 5.28
N ASP A 201 20.66 29.85 4.72
CA ASP A 201 19.58 30.41 3.93
C ASP A 201 19.25 29.54 2.71
N LEU A 202 17.96 29.44 2.42
CA LEU A 202 17.41 28.49 1.45
C LEU A 202 17.08 29.21 0.15
N SER A 203 17.64 28.76 -0.98
CA SER A 203 17.22 29.24 -2.31
C SER A 203 15.78 28.81 -2.60
N VAL A 204 14.89 29.78 -2.80
CA VAL A 204 13.45 29.60 -3.00
C VAL A 204 12.97 29.93 -4.42
N THR A 205 13.89 30.12 -5.37
CA THR A 205 13.57 30.26 -6.81
C THR A 205 14.54 29.50 -7.70
N ARG A 206 14.16 29.29 -8.96
CA ARG A 206 14.99 28.68 -10.02
C ARG A 206 14.83 29.48 -11.31
N THR A 207 15.86 29.46 -12.15
CA THR A 207 15.86 30.11 -13.49
C THR A 207 16.07 29.11 -14.63
N SER A 208 16.36 27.84 -14.31
CA SER A 208 16.77 26.82 -15.26
C SER A 208 15.60 26.09 -15.97
N PHE A 209 14.36 26.34 -15.55
CA PHE A 209 13.15 25.77 -16.15
C PHE A 209 11.93 26.67 -15.92
N ASP A 210 10.89 26.48 -16.73
CA ASP A 210 9.68 27.33 -16.71
C ASP A 210 8.47 26.69 -16.04
N TRP A 211 8.48 25.36 -15.85
CA TRP A 211 7.34 24.64 -15.27
C TRP A 211 7.28 24.79 -13.73
N GLY A 212 6.65 25.87 -13.28
CA GLY A 212 6.40 26.18 -11.87
C GLY A 212 5.60 27.47 -11.69
N ILE A 213 5.32 27.83 -10.44
CA ILE A 213 4.60 29.07 -10.11
C ILE A 213 5.52 30.27 -10.33
N LYS A 214 5.08 31.23 -11.15
CA LYS A 214 5.82 32.47 -11.40
C LYS A 214 5.80 33.36 -10.15
N LEU A 215 6.85 34.15 -9.96
CA LEU A 215 6.91 35.16 -8.90
C LEU A 215 5.73 36.15 -9.00
N PRO A 216 5.30 36.74 -7.87
CA PRO A 216 4.29 37.78 -7.89
C PRO A 216 4.75 38.98 -8.73
N LYS A 217 3.80 39.70 -9.33
CA LYS A 217 4.09 40.87 -10.17
C LYS A 217 4.92 41.93 -9.45
N SER A 218 4.76 42.07 -8.14
CA SER A 218 5.52 42.99 -7.29
C SER A 218 7.03 42.71 -7.27
N ALA A 219 7.46 41.46 -7.49
CA ALA A 219 8.87 41.11 -7.59
C ALA A 219 9.52 41.56 -8.91
N ASN A 220 8.71 41.80 -9.97
CA ASN A 220 9.12 42.26 -11.30
C ASN A 220 10.31 41.46 -11.89
N ASP A 221 10.29 40.13 -11.77
CA ASP A 221 11.36 39.26 -12.24
C ASP A 221 10.81 37.96 -12.85
N GLU A 222 10.51 38.01 -14.15
CA GLU A 222 9.83 36.93 -14.89
C GLU A 222 10.70 35.71 -15.16
N LYS A 223 12.03 35.84 -15.01
CA LYS A 223 12.99 34.76 -15.25
C LYS A 223 12.99 33.69 -14.14
N HIS A 224 12.39 34.00 -12.98
CA HIS A 224 12.35 33.12 -11.83
C HIS A 224 11.01 32.38 -11.73
N VAL A 225 11.10 31.09 -11.44
CA VAL A 225 9.99 30.26 -10.95
C VAL A 225 10.23 29.93 -9.48
N MET A 226 9.17 29.84 -8.69
CA MET A 226 9.29 29.46 -7.28
C MET A 226 9.79 28.02 -7.14
N TYR A 227 10.62 27.82 -6.13
CA TYR A 227 11.12 26.51 -5.77
C TYR A 227 9.95 25.63 -5.31
N VAL A 228 9.90 24.40 -5.86
CA VAL A 228 8.80 23.46 -5.66
C VAL A 228 8.46 23.23 -4.18
N TRP A 229 9.43 23.27 -3.26
CA TRP A 229 9.13 23.06 -1.84
C TRP A 229 8.47 24.27 -1.16
N LEU A 230 8.71 25.50 -1.63
CA LEU A 230 7.95 26.65 -1.14
C LEU A 230 6.50 26.58 -1.62
N ASP A 231 6.32 26.30 -2.91
CA ASP A 231 5.03 26.03 -3.55
C ASP A 231 4.26 24.89 -2.85
N ALA A 232 4.83 23.68 -2.89
CA ALA A 232 4.21 22.47 -2.38
C ALA A 232 3.82 22.58 -0.91
N LEU A 233 4.64 23.15 -0.02
CA LEU A 233 4.29 23.24 1.42
C LEU A 233 3.09 24.17 1.68
N ILE A 234 2.83 25.15 0.81
CA ILE A 234 1.73 26.10 0.98
C ILE A 234 0.37 25.49 0.63
N ASN A 235 0.34 24.28 0.05
CA ASN A 235 -0.89 23.54 -0.20
C ASN A 235 -1.74 23.38 1.08
N TYR A 236 -1.07 23.18 2.24
CA TYR A 236 -1.68 23.04 3.55
C TYR A 236 -2.50 24.24 4.01
N LEU A 237 -2.07 25.45 3.62
CA LEU A 237 -2.79 26.69 3.90
C LEU A 237 -3.79 27.03 2.80
N THR A 238 -3.48 26.67 1.56
CA THR A 238 -4.32 26.95 0.38
C THR A 238 -5.72 26.34 0.52
N THR A 239 -5.79 25.08 0.95
CA THR A 239 -7.07 24.38 1.14
C THR A 239 -7.94 25.00 2.24
N LEU A 240 -7.32 25.77 3.15
CA LEU A 240 -8.01 26.47 4.22
C LEU A 240 -8.45 27.90 3.82
N GLY A 241 -8.12 28.33 2.60
CA GLY A 241 -8.46 29.66 2.09
C GLY A 241 -7.44 30.75 2.44
N TYR A 242 -6.24 30.39 2.94
CA TYR A 242 -5.27 31.37 3.42
C TYR A 242 -4.96 32.45 2.38
N SER A 243 -5.01 33.72 2.81
CA SER A 243 -4.79 34.92 1.98
C SER A 243 -5.79 35.12 0.84
N ARG A 244 -6.91 34.40 0.88
CA ARG A 244 -8.05 34.56 -0.03
C ARG A 244 -9.27 34.95 0.78
N ASP A 245 -9.99 33.98 1.34
CA ASP A 245 -11.17 34.19 2.19
C ASP A 245 -10.98 33.73 3.64
N ASP A 246 -9.86 33.06 3.93
CA ASP A 246 -9.53 32.44 5.22
C ASP A 246 -10.64 31.52 5.77
N ALA A 247 -11.48 30.94 4.88
CA ALA A 247 -12.76 30.31 5.22
C ALA A 247 -12.67 29.16 6.24
N ARG A 248 -11.50 28.52 6.37
CA ARG A 248 -11.26 27.37 7.25
C ARG A 248 -9.96 27.52 8.07
N MET A 249 -9.42 28.73 8.18
CA MET A 249 -8.14 28.97 8.88
C MET A 249 -8.20 28.69 10.38
N ASP A 250 -9.41 28.64 10.96
CA ASP A 250 -9.67 28.20 12.33
C ASP A 250 -9.36 26.71 12.57
N LEU A 251 -9.22 25.90 11.53
CA LEU A 251 -8.74 24.52 11.60
C LEU A 251 -7.21 24.40 11.70
N TRP A 252 -6.46 25.43 11.29
CA TRP A 252 -5.00 25.40 11.19
C TRP A 252 -4.25 25.03 12.49
N PRO A 253 -4.66 25.51 13.69
CA PRO A 253 -4.00 25.11 14.93
C PRO A 253 -4.13 23.62 15.27
N TYR A 254 -5.05 22.90 14.62
CA TYR A 254 -5.34 21.49 14.86
C TYR A 254 -4.67 20.55 13.83
N THR A 255 -3.66 21.06 13.11
CA THR A 255 -3.03 20.36 11.99
C THR A 255 -2.13 19.21 12.42
N THR A 256 -2.37 18.04 11.85
CA THR A 256 -1.47 16.87 11.88
C THR A 256 -1.01 16.54 10.47
N HIS A 257 0.29 16.71 10.23
CA HIS A 257 0.95 16.30 8.98
C HIS A 257 1.45 14.86 9.13
N ILE A 258 1.02 13.96 8.23
CA ILE A 258 1.53 12.58 8.17
C ILE A 258 2.37 12.46 6.92
N VAL A 259 3.67 12.23 7.08
CA VAL A 259 4.67 12.26 5.99
C VAL A 259 5.61 11.06 6.03
N GLY A 260 6.29 10.79 4.93
CA GLY A 260 7.43 9.87 4.90
C GLY A 260 8.67 10.48 5.55
N LYS A 261 9.52 9.65 6.16
CA LYS A 261 10.79 10.11 6.78
C LYS A 261 11.74 10.85 5.82
N ASP A 262 11.63 10.59 4.51
CA ASP A 262 12.44 11.21 3.46
C ASP A 262 12.16 12.70 3.29
N ILE A 263 10.93 13.13 3.62
CA ILE A 263 10.51 14.53 3.49
C ILE A 263 10.33 15.24 4.83
N LEU A 264 10.75 14.59 5.93
CA LEU A 264 10.59 15.12 7.29
C LEU A 264 11.29 16.47 7.47
N ARG A 265 12.49 16.66 6.92
CA ARG A 265 13.22 17.94 7.06
C ARG A 265 12.44 19.12 6.48
N PHE A 266 11.75 18.92 5.35
CA PHE A 266 10.92 19.96 4.75
C PHE A 266 9.76 20.33 5.67
N HIS A 267 9.13 19.36 6.33
CA HIS A 267 7.96 19.56 7.18
C HIS A 267 8.26 19.98 8.62
N ALA A 268 9.44 19.64 9.13
CA ALA A 268 9.83 19.93 10.51
C ALA A 268 10.82 21.11 10.61
N VAL A 269 11.48 21.54 9.53
CA VAL A 269 12.44 22.66 9.55
C VAL A 269 11.97 23.80 8.65
N TYR A 270 11.85 23.57 7.34
CA TYR A 270 11.55 24.65 6.40
C TYR A 270 10.12 25.14 6.56
N TRP A 271 9.17 24.21 6.66
CA TRP A 271 7.76 24.54 6.82
C TRP A 271 7.48 25.36 8.08
N PRO A 272 7.95 24.98 9.28
CA PRO A 272 7.75 25.79 10.47
C PRO A 272 8.45 27.15 10.38
N ALA A 273 9.62 27.25 9.73
CA ALA A 273 10.27 28.55 9.50
C ALA A 273 9.45 29.45 8.56
N PHE A 274 8.85 28.89 7.50
CA PHE A 274 7.92 29.62 6.64
C PHE A 274 6.71 30.12 7.42
N LEU A 275 6.13 29.29 8.27
CA LEU A 275 5.01 29.67 9.14
C LEU A 275 5.38 30.77 10.13
N MET A 276 6.57 30.70 10.73
CA MET A 276 7.09 31.76 11.61
C MET A 276 7.28 33.08 10.87
N SER A 277 7.77 33.05 9.62
CA SER A 277 7.83 34.23 8.76
C SER A 277 6.44 34.79 8.47
N LEU A 278 5.44 33.93 8.27
CA LEU A 278 4.04 34.35 8.05
C LEU A 278 3.30 34.76 9.33
N GLY A 279 3.91 34.62 10.52
CA GLY A 279 3.27 34.89 11.80
C GLY A 279 2.13 33.91 12.15
N LEU A 280 2.16 32.70 11.59
CA LEU A 280 1.15 31.66 11.82
C LEU A 280 1.57 30.70 12.93
N PRO A 281 0.63 30.07 13.66
CA PRO A 281 0.96 29.03 14.62
C PRO A 281 1.54 27.81 13.89
N LEU A 282 2.35 27.04 14.60
CA LEU A 282 2.98 25.83 14.08
C LEU A 282 1.99 24.66 14.12
N PRO A 283 2.16 23.64 13.25
CA PRO A 283 1.29 22.46 13.26
C PRO A 283 1.38 21.73 14.60
N LYS A 284 0.27 21.10 15.02
CA LYS A 284 0.19 20.31 16.24
C LYS A 284 1.17 19.13 16.20
N HIS A 285 1.20 18.42 15.08
CA HIS A 285 2.07 17.25 14.89
C HIS A 285 2.64 17.21 13.47
N VAL A 286 3.92 16.89 13.35
CA VAL A 286 4.57 16.40 12.13
C VAL A 286 5.00 14.95 12.38
N ALA A 287 4.24 14.02 11.84
CA ALA A 287 4.45 12.59 12.06
C ALA A 287 5.12 11.93 10.85
N ALA A 288 6.28 11.32 11.08
CA ALA A 288 7.07 10.67 10.03
C ALA A 288 7.08 9.15 10.17
N HIS A 289 6.54 8.46 9.17
CA HIS A 289 6.62 7.00 9.06
C HIS A 289 7.87 6.55 8.26
N GLY A 290 8.25 5.28 8.37
CA GLY A 290 9.34 4.70 7.59
C GLY A 290 8.93 4.23 6.20
N TRP A 291 9.86 3.58 5.50
CA TRP A 291 9.64 3.05 4.15
C TRP A 291 9.09 1.63 4.18
N TRP A 292 8.38 1.29 3.11
CA TRP A 292 8.14 -0.10 2.74
C TRP A 292 9.26 -0.58 1.81
N THR A 293 9.78 -1.77 2.08
CA THR A 293 10.77 -2.49 1.27
C THR A 293 10.17 -3.79 0.72
N ILE A 294 10.88 -4.46 -0.18
CA ILE A 294 10.61 -5.86 -0.54
C ILE A 294 11.91 -6.63 -0.38
N ASN A 295 11.90 -7.72 0.40
CA ASN A 295 13.09 -8.51 0.70
C ASN A 295 14.25 -7.67 1.28
N GLY A 296 13.91 -6.65 2.07
CA GLY A 296 14.86 -5.70 2.65
C GLY A 296 15.41 -4.66 1.67
N GLU A 297 15.02 -4.71 0.40
CA GLU A 297 15.43 -3.73 -0.60
C GLU A 297 14.43 -2.60 -0.77
N LYS A 298 14.93 -1.36 -0.82
CA LYS A 298 14.11 -0.20 -1.18
C LYS A 298 13.48 -0.40 -2.57
N MET A 299 12.17 -0.18 -2.65
CA MET A 299 11.46 -0.25 -3.92
C MET A 299 11.95 0.83 -4.87
N SER A 300 12.24 0.45 -6.12
CA SER A 300 12.52 1.38 -7.20
C SER A 300 12.10 0.80 -8.55
N LYS A 301 11.68 1.70 -9.45
CA LYS A 301 11.26 1.29 -10.80
C LYS A 301 12.40 0.67 -11.61
N SER A 302 13.62 1.17 -11.42
CA SER A 302 14.80 0.63 -12.09
C SER A 302 15.07 -0.82 -11.72
N LYS A 303 14.63 -1.26 -10.53
CA LYS A 303 14.74 -2.64 -10.06
C LYS A 303 13.51 -3.49 -10.38
N GLY A 304 12.43 -2.90 -10.90
CA GLY A 304 11.18 -3.61 -11.21
C GLY A 304 10.37 -4.06 -9.98
N ASN A 305 10.86 -3.80 -8.77
CA ASN A 305 10.31 -4.29 -7.50
C ASN A 305 9.28 -3.34 -6.87
N VAL A 306 8.50 -2.58 -7.66
CA VAL A 306 7.49 -1.66 -7.11
C VAL A 306 6.16 -2.40 -6.96
N ILE A 307 5.62 -2.45 -5.73
CA ILE A 307 4.27 -2.99 -5.50
C ILE A 307 3.22 -1.96 -5.91
N ASN A 308 2.36 -2.37 -6.84
CA ASN A 308 1.14 -1.65 -7.18
C ASN A 308 0.07 -1.94 -6.10
N PRO A 309 -0.36 -0.93 -5.31
CA PRO A 309 -1.31 -1.15 -4.23
C PRO A 309 -2.66 -1.70 -4.74
N ARG A 310 -3.07 -1.34 -5.96
CA ARG A 310 -4.30 -1.84 -6.58
C ARG A 310 -4.28 -3.35 -6.80
N GLU A 311 -3.14 -3.88 -7.21
CA GLU A 311 -2.98 -5.33 -7.42
C GLU A 311 -3.12 -6.08 -6.09
N VAL A 312 -2.53 -5.55 -5.01
CA VAL A 312 -2.68 -6.14 -3.66
C VAL A 312 -4.13 -6.09 -3.19
N ALA A 313 -4.78 -4.94 -3.32
CA ALA A 313 -6.18 -4.76 -2.90
C ALA A 313 -7.13 -5.66 -3.69
N ASN A 314 -6.92 -5.83 -4.99
CA ASN A 314 -7.73 -6.72 -5.83
C ASN A 314 -7.53 -8.20 -5.48
N ALA A 315 -6.29 -8.60 -5.18
CA ALA A 315 -5.96 -9.99 -4.87
C ALA A 315 -6.40 -10.39 -3.46
N TYR A 316 -6.16 -9.54 -2.46
CA TYR A 316 -6.32 -9.89 -1.04
C TYR A 316 -7.49 -9.19 -0.35
N GLY A 317 -8.16 -8.25 -1.02
CA GLY A 317 -9.20 -7.40 -0.45
C GLY A 317 -8.65 -6.10 0.12
N LEU A 318 -9.32 -4.99 -0.15
CA LEU A 318 -8.89 -3.64 0.24
C LEU A 318 -8.74 -3.48 1.76
N GLU A 319 -9.72 -3.89 2.56
CA GLU A 319 -9.66 -3.72 4.02
C GLU A 319 -8.60 -4.60 4.68
N ASN A 320 -8.37 -5.80 4.13
CA ASN A 320 -7.29 -6.68 4.55
C ASN A 320 -5.93 -6.02 4.30
N PHE A 321 -5.79 -5.36 3.15
CA PHE A 321 -4.59 -4.60 2.81
C PHE A 321 -4.40 -3.36 3.70
N LYS A 322 -5.46 -2.60 3.97
CA LYS A 322 -5.43 -1.47 4.92
C LYS A 322 -5.00 -1.94 6.32
N TYR A 323 -5.62 -3.01 6.81
CA TYR A 323 -5.28 -3.62 8.09
C TYR A 323 -3.80 -3.99 8.16
N PHE A 324 -3.30 -4.73 7.15
CA PHE A 324 -1.90 -5.14 7.09
C PHE A 324 -0.93 -3.97 7.17
N LEU A 325 -1.17 -2.92 6.37
CA LEU A 325 -0.29 -1.75 6.34
C LEU A 325 -0.24 -1.02 7.70
N LEU A 326 -1.36 -0.96 8.41
CA LEU A 326 -1.43 -0.34 9.74
C LEU A 326 -0.88 -1.24 10.85
N ARG A 327 -0.96 -2.56 10.69
CA ARG A 327 -0.70 -3.57 11.72
C ARG A 327 0.75 -4.05 11.75
N GLU A 328 1.35 -4.24 10.59
CA GLU A 328 2.58 -5.03 10.45
C GLU A 328 3.82 -4.30 10.94
N VAL A 329 3.87 -2.98 10.75
CA VAL A 329 5.10 -2.19 10.94
C VAL A 329 4.90 -1.14 12.01
N PRO A 330 5.77 -1.08 13.04
CA PRO A 330 5.76 0.01 14.00
C PRO A 330 5.92 1.38 13.32
N PHE A 331 5.05 2.33 13.67
CA PHE A 331 5.08 3.66 13.08
C PHE A 331 6.46 4.33 13.25
N GLY A 332 7.02 4.83 12.15
CA GLY A 332 8.35 5.44 12.10
C GLY A 332 9.51 4.48 11.81
N GLN A 333 9.26 3.17 11.80
CA GLN A 333 10.23 2.16 11.35
C GLN A 333 10.01 1.81 9.88
N ASP A 334 11.06 1.30 9.24
CA ASP A 334 10.94 0.68 7.93
C ASP A 334 10.34 -0.73 8.09
N GLY A 335 9.56 -1.15 7.10
CA GLY A 335 8.94 -2.46 7.08
C GLY A 335 9.05 -3.12 5.72
N ASP A 336 8.86 -4.44 5.68
CA ASP A 336 9.01 -5.23 4.47
C ASP A 336 7.67 -5.82 4.03
N TYR A 337 7.32 -5.62 2.77
CA TYR A 337 6.12 -6.20 2.20
C TYR A 337 6.35 -7.66 1.83
N SER A 338 5.51 -8.54 2.36
CA SER A 338 5.51 -9.96 2.06
C SER A 338 4.08 -10.47 1.90
N GLN A 339 3.80 -11.15 0.78
CA GLN A 339 2.51 -11.82 0.58
C GLN A 339 2.24 -12.84 1.69
N LYS A 340 3.27 -13.55 2.15
CA LYS A 340 3.16 -14.52 3.25
C LYS A 340 2.75 -13.84 4.55
N ALA A 341 3.38 -12.70 4.89
CA ALA A 341 3.02 -11.93 6.09
C ALA A 341 1.58 -11.40 5.99
N LEU A 342 1.18 -10.89 4.82
CA LEU A 342 -0.20 -10.46 4.57
C LEU A 342 -1.21 -11.61 4.75
N ILE A 343 -0.95 -12.77 4.14
CA ILE A 343 -1.80 -13.96 4.28
C ILE A 343 -1.88 -14.43 5.73
N GLU A 344 -0.76 -14.41 6.46
CA GLU A 344 -0.72 -14.80 7.87
C GLU A 344 -1.59 -13.85 8.72
N ARG A 345 -1.50 -12.53 8.52
CA ARG A 345 -2.37 -11.57 9.21
C ARG A 345 -3.85 -11.78 8.86
N ILE A 346 -4.16 -12.03 7.60
CA ILE A 346 -5.53 -12.31 7.17
C ILE A 346 -6.06 -13.58 7.85
N ASN A 347 -5.33 -14.68 7.78
CA ASN A 347 -5.81 -15.96 8.29
C ASN A 347 -5.83 -16.00 9.82
N SER A 348 -4.74 -15.59 10.46
CA SER A 348 -4.55 -15.79 11.90
C SER A 348 -5.20 -14.68 12.74
N GLU A 349 -5.16 -13.43 12.30
CA GLU A 349 -5.75 -12.32 13.05
C GLU A 349 -7.20 -12.07 12.61
N LEU A 350 -7.43 -11.79 11.32
CA LEU A 350 -8.77 -11.45 10.81
C LEU A 350 -9.71 -12.66 10.80
N GLY A 351 -9.31 -13.78 10.20
CA GLY A 351 -10.10 -15.00 10.09
C GLY A 351 -10.28 -15.72 11.44
N ASN A 352 -9.19 -16.22 12.00
CA ASN A 352 -9.21 -17.04 13.22
C ASN A 352 -9.50 -16.23 14.50
N GLY A 353 -9.21 -14.92 14.50
CA GLY A 353 -9.55 -14.02 15.60
C GLY A 353 -10.95 -13.43 15.45
N LEU A 354 -11.05 -12.36 14.65
CA LEU A 354 -12.26 -11.52 14.54
C LEU A 354 -13.45 -12.28 13.91
N GLY A 355 -13.24 -12.92 12.76
CA GLY A 355 -14.27 -13.64 12.02
C GLY A 355 -14.82 -14.86 12.77
N ASN A 356 -13.93 -15.66 13.36
CA ASN A 356 -14.32 -16.80 14.19
C ASN A 356 -15.09 -16.37 15.45
N LEU A 357 -14.72 -15.24 16.08
CA LEU A 357 -15.45 -14.73 17.23
C LEU A 357 -16.91 -14.39 16.87
N LEU A 358 -17.13 -13.65 15.77
CA LEU A 358 -18.48 -13.34 15.29
C LEU A 358 -19.28 -14.61 15.01
N SER A 359 -18.68 -15.56 14.27
CA SER A 359 -19.33 -16.84 13.94
C SER A 359 -19.75 -17.62 15.20
N ARG A 360 -18.89 -17.66 16.22
CA ARG A 360 -19.20 -18.30 17.51
C ARG A 360 -20.34 -17.60 18.25
N ILE A 361 -20.36 -16.27 18.29
CA ILE A 361 -21.45 -15.49 18.92
C ILE A 361 -22.78 -15.80 18.23
N VAL A 362 -22.80 -15.76 16.89
CA VAL A 362 -24.00 -16.05 16.09
C VAL A 362 -24.47 -17.50 16.29
N GLY A 363 -23.55 -18.46 16.21
CA GLY A 363 -23.88 -19.88 16.36
C GLY A 363 -24.35 -20.26 17.77
N MET A 364 -23.80 -19.63 18.82
CA MET A 364 -24.23 -19.85 20.20
C MET A 364 -25.57 -19.17 20.49
N SER A 365 -25.74 -17.91 20.10
CA SER A 365 -27.00 -17.18 20.31
C SER A 365 -28.17 -17.84 19.55
N ALA A 366 -27.94 -18.35 18.34
CA ALA A 366 -28.94 -19.14 17.62
C ALA A 366 -29.42 -20.36 18.42
N LYS A 367 -28.49 -21.08 19.06
CA LYS A 367 -28.79 -22.33 19.79
C LYS A 367 -29.37 -22.09 21.18
N TYR A 368 -28.93 -21.06 21.88
CA TYR A 368 -29.21 -20.88 23.31
C TYR A 368 -30.34 -19.89 23.57
N SER A 369 -30.58 -18.96 22.64
CA SER A 369 -31.42 -17.80 22.92
C SER A 369 -32.16 -17.22 21.71
N ASP A 370 -32.30 -17.99 20.62
CA ASP A 370 -33.00 -17.58 19.38
C ASP A 370 -32.50 -16.20 18.90
N TYR A 371 -31.16 -16.08 18.83
CA TYR A 371 -30.42 -14.87 18.47
C TYR A 371 -30.57 -13.66 19.41
N LYS A 372 -31.37 -13.74 20.47
CA LYS A 372 -31.50 -12.67 21.46
C LYS A 372 -30.36 -12.75 22.47
N ILE A 373 -29.59 -11.68 22.59
CA ILE A 373 -28.43 -11.62 23.47
C ILE A 373 -28.74 -10.60 24.57
N ASP A 374 -29.12 -11.11 25.75
CA ASP A 374 -29.44 -10.32 26.95
C ASP A 374 -28.20 -10.20 27.85
N SER A 375 -27.81 -8.96 28.16
CA SER A 375 -26.60 -8.62 28.90
C SER A 375 -26.81 -8.47 30.41
N LYS A 376 -28.02 -8.71 30.93
CA LYS A 376 -28.35 -8.51 32.35
C LYS A 376 -27.39 -9.19 33.35
N ASP A 377 -26.84 -10.35 32.98
CA ASP A 377 -26.01 -11.18 33.86
C ASP A 377 -24.50 -11.05 33.58
N VAL A 378 -24.08 -10.24 32.59
CA VAL A 378 -22.65 -10.09 32.23
C VAL A 378 -21.84 -9.58 33.42
N ILE A 379 -22.31 -8.54 34.11
CA ILE A 379 -21.60 -7.98 35.27
C ILE A 379 -21.52 -8.99 36.41
N LYS A 380 -22.52 -9.85 36.56
CA LYS A 380 -22.55 -10.87 37.62
C LYS A 380 -21.48 -11.94 37.42
N PHE A 381 -21.26 -12.40 36.19
CA PHE A 381 -20.36 -13.52 35.91
C PHE A 381 -18.99 -13.12 35.34
N HIS A 382 -18.90 -11.98 34.65
CA HIS A 382 -17.74 -11.60 33.83
C HIS A 382 -17.29 -10.14 34.02
N LYS A 383 -17.46 -9.60 35.23
CA LYS A 383 -17.00 -8.24 35.56
C LYS A 383 -15.49 -8.09 35.36
N ALA A 384 -14.70 -9.09 35.76
CA ALA A 384 -13.24 -9.03 35.67
C ALA A 384 -12.78 -8.88 34.20
N GLU A 385 -13.35 -9.65 33.29
CA GLU A 385 -13.06 -9.57 31.86
C GLU A 385 -13.48 -8.21 31.26
N LEU A 386 -14.62 -7.65 31.68
CA LEU A 386 -15.06 -6.32 31.24
C LEU A 386 -14.13 -5.20 31.73
N ASP A 387 -13.70 -5.27 32.99
CA ASP A 387 -12.81 -4.27 33.59
C ASP A 387 -11.40 -4.34 32.96
N GLU A 388 -10.90 -5.54 32.68
CA GLU A 388 -9.62 -5.75 32.00
C GLU A 388 -9.63 -5.17 30.57
N VAL A 389 -10.68 -5.46 29.80
CA VAL A 389 -10.80 -4.97 28.42
C VAL A 389 -10.82 -3.44 28.35
N LYS A 390 -11.40 -2.76 29.34
CA LYS A 390 -11.40 -1.29 29.35
C LYS A 390 -9.98 -0.72 29.24
N GLY A 391 -9.03 -1.31 29.95
CA GLY A 391 -7.62 -0.90 29.89
C GLY A 391 -7.03 -1.02 28.48
N TYR A 392 -7.33 -2.12 27.77
CA TYR A 392 -6.88 -2.29 26.38
C TYR A 392 -7.53 -1.28 25.42
N LEU A 393 -8.82 -0.99 25.58
CA LEU A 393 -9.52 0.00 24.74
C LEU A 393 -8.97 1.42 24.97
N ASP A 394 -8.73 1.81 26.22
CA ASP A 394 -8.18 3.12 26.58
C ASP A 394 -6.76 3.29 26.01
N GLU A 395 -5.91 2.25 26.09
CA GLU A 395 -4.57 2.27 25.47
C GLU A 395 -4.63 2.25 23.95
N ALA A 396 -5.58 1.54 23.33
CA ALA A 396 -5.76 1.55 21.89
C ALA A 396 -6.06 2.98 21.38
N ILE A 397 -7.01 3.68 22.02
CA ILE A 397 -7.36 5.08 21.70
C ILE A 397 -6.11 5.96 21.79
N LYS A 398 -5.38 5.88 22.90
CA LYS A 398 -4.16 6.67 23.12
C LYS A 398 -3.07 6.36 22.10
N ASN A 399 -2.91 5.10 21.70
CA ASN A 399 -1.95 4.70 20.68
C ASN A 399 -2.31 5.29 19.31
N LEU A 400 -3.59 5.30 18.91
CA LEU A 400 -4.00 5.89 17.64
C LEU A 400 -3.86 7.42 17.64
N GLU A 401 -4.21 8.09 18.75
CA GLU A 401 -4.02 9.53 18.92
C GLU A 401 -2.54 9.95 18.82
N ASN A 402 -1.61 9.06 19.18
CA ASN A 402 -0.17 9.24 19.03
C ASN A 402 0.39 8.59 17.74
N LEU A 403 -0.46 8.21 16.78
CA LEU A 403 -0.12 7.61 15.49
C LEU A 403 0.61 6.26 15.56
N ALA A 404 0.63 5.60 16.73
CA ALA A 404 1.12 4.24 16.88
C ALA A 404 0.06 3.22 16.40
N THR A 405 -0.23 3.25 15.10
CA THR A 405 -1.29 2.47 14.44
C THR A 405 -1.16 0.97 14.68
N ASN A 406 0.06 0.44 14.66
CA ASN A 406 0.31 -0.98 14.92
C ASN A 406 -0.07 -1.39 16.35
N ARG A 407 0.28 -0.56 17.35
CA ARG A 407 -0.03 -0.82 18.76
C ARG A 407 -1.52 -0.67 19.04
N TYR A 408 -2.15 0.30 18.41
CA TYR A 408 -3.59 0.47 18.45
C TYR A 408 -4.30 -0.81 17.98
N LEU A 409 -3.90 -1.41 16.85
CA LEU A 409 -4.48 -2.68 16.39
C LEU A 409 -4.10 -3.87 17.29
N GLU A 410 -2.89 -3.91 17.83
CA GLU A 410 -2.49 -4.92 18.83
C GLU A 410 -3.38 -4.91 20.07
N ASP A 411 -3.67 -3.73 20.62
CA ASP A 411 -4.51 -3.58 21.80
C ASP A 411 -5.96 -3.97 21.51
N LEU A 412 -6.51 -3.65 20.34
CA LEU A 412 -7.81 -4.19 19.92
C LEU A 412 -7.79 -5.72 19.83
N TRP A 413 -6.70 -6.31 19.35
CA TRP A 413 -6.58 -7.77 19.25
C TRP A 413 -6.42 -8.48 20.60
N LYS A 414 -5.91 -7.79 21.64
CA LYS A 414 -5.94 -8.33 23.01
C LYS A 414 -7.37 -8.58 23.46
N VAL A 415 -8.31 -7.69 23.12
CA VAL A 415 -9.75 -7.86 23.41
C VAL A 415 -10.34 -9.06 22.66
N VAL A 416 -10.04 -9.18 21.36
CA VAL A 416 -10.50 -10.31 20.54
C VAL A 416 -9.95 -11.64 21.07
N THR A 417 -8.68 -11.66 21.48
CA THR A 417 -8.01 -12.83 22.05
C THR A 417 -8.64 -13.23 23.38
N LEU A 418 -8.88 -12.27 24.27
CA LEU A 418 -9.54 -12.49 25.55
C LEU A 418 -10.95 -13.07 25.36
N ALA A 419 -11.75 -12.52 24.45
CA ALA A 419 -13.10 -13.02 24.16
C ALA A 419 -13.06 -14.48 23.65
N ASN A 420 -12.16 -14.80 22.70
CA ASN A 420 -12.00 -16.16 22.21
C ASN A 420 -11.54 -17.13 23.31
N ALA A 421 -10.60 -16.69 24.16
CA ALA A 421 -10.11 -17.47 25.29
C ALA A 421 -11.20 -17.71 26.34
N ALA A 422 -12.07 -16.72 26.60
CA ALA A 422 -13.21 -16.88 27.51
C ALA A 422 -14.16 -17.97 27.04
N VAL A 423 -14.48 -18.02 25.74
CA VAL A 423 -15.30 -19.12 25.17
C VAL A 423 -14.67 -20.49 25.40
N ALA A 424 -13.35 -20.60 25.20
CA ALA A 424 -12.63 -21.86 25.42
C ALA A 424 -12.55 -22.25 26.90
N LYS A 425 -12.37 -21.26 27.80
CA LYS A 425 -12.25 -21.47 29.25
C LYS A 425 -13.56 -21.88 29.90
N TYR A 426 -14.64 -21.18 29.58
CA TYR A 426 -15.94 -21.35 30.25
C TYR A 426 -16.83 -22.41 29.58
N GLU A 427 -16.50 -22.83 28.36
CA GLU A 427 -17.19 -23.90 27.64
C GLU A 427 -18.73 -23.79 27.70
N PRO A 428 -19.35 -22.81 27.02
CA PRO A 428 -20.78 -22.54 27.16
C PRO A 428 -21.67 -23.74 26.82
N TRP A 429 -21.21 -24.64 25.95
CA TRP A 429 -21.91 -25.91 25.66
C TRP A 429 -21.99 -26.84 26.88
N SER A 430 -20.96 -26.86 27.73
CA SER A 430 -20.91 -27.64 28.96
C SER A 430 -21.82 -27.01 30.02
N LEU A 431 -21.83 -25.68 30.11
CA LEU A 431 -22.73 -24.93 31.02
C LEU A 431 -24.21 -25.17 30.69
N VAL A 432 -24.59 -25.12 29.41
CA VAL A 432 -25.98 -25.40 28.98
C VAL A 432 -26.37 -26.84 29.32
N LYS A 433 -25.48 -27.82 29.07
CA LYS A 433 -25.73 -29.23 29.45
C LYS A 433 -25.88 -29.42 30.95
N ALA A 434 -25.20 -28.62 31.76
CA ALA A 434 -25.30 -28.63 33.23
C ALA A 434 -26.50 -27.82 33.77
N GLY A 435 -27.38 -27.31 32.90
CA GLY A 435 -28.55 -26.51 33.32
C GLY A 435 -28.22 -25.07 33.73
N LYS A 436 -27.00 -24.60 33.49
CA LYS A 436 -26.53 -23.23 33.80
C LYS A 436 -26.66 -22.29 32.61
N THR A 437 -27.83 -22.24 31.99
CA THR A 437 -28.07 -21.48 30.75
C THR A 437 -27.83 -19.98 30.93
N ASP A 438 -28.14 -19.41 32.09
CA ASP A 438 -27.90 -17.98 32.36
C ASP A 438 -26.41 -17.61 32.31
N GLU A 439 -25.54 -18.48 32.84
CA GLU A 439 -24.08 -18.27 32.80
C GLU A 439 -23.55 -18.39 31.36
N ALA A 440 -24.05 -19.35 30.59
CA ALA A 440 -23.70 -19.49 29.18
C ALA A 440 -24.17 -18.27 28.35
N ASN A 441 -25.38 -17.77 28.58
CA ASN A 441 -25.90 -16.59 27.90
C ASN A 441 -25.14 -15.31 28.30
N ALA A 442 -24.75 -15.17 29.56
CA ALA A 442 -23.89 -14.08 30.02
C ALA A 442 -22.53 -14.08 29.30
N LEU A 443 -21.95 -15.25 29.03
CA LEU A 443 -20.71 -15.35 28.26
C LEU A 443 -20.89 -14.94 26.80
N VAL A 444 -21.99 -15.35 26.15
CA VAL A 444 -22.31 -14.92 24.78
C VAL A 444 -22.49 -13.40 24.73
N ALA A 445 -23.20 -12.84 25.71
CA ALA A 445 -23.40 -11.39 25.85
C ALA A 445 -22.11 -10.63 26.12
N LEU A 446 -21.20 -11.16 26.95
CA LEU A 446 -19.84 -10.62 27.09
C LEU A 446 -19.17 -10.53 25.72
N CYS A 447 -19.07 -11.66 25.00
CA CYS A 447 -18.38 -11.72 23.71
C CYS A 447 -18.97 -10.76 22.68
N ALA A 448 -20.31 -10.63 22.62
CA ALA A 448 -20.99 -9.69 21.74
C ALA A 448 -20.66 -8.23 22.08
N ASN A 449 -20.67 -7.85 23.36
CA ASN A 449 -20.28 -6.51 23.80
C ASN A 449 -18.81 -6.20 23.50
N LEU A 450 -17.90 -7.15 23.76
CA LEU A 450 -16.49 -6.99 23.45
C LEU A 450 -16.26 -6.81 21.95
N LEU A 451 -16.90 -7.64 21.12
CA LEU A 451 -16.82 -7.52 19.67
C LEU A 451 -17.41 -6.21 19.15
N ALA A 452 -18.53 -5.73 19.72
CA ALA A 452 -19.11 -4.44 19.35
C ALA A 452 -18.14 -3.28 19.65
N LYS A 453 -17.49 -3.28 20.82
CA LYS A 453 -16.48 -2.27 21.19
C LYS A 453 -15.28 -2.29 20.26
N VAL A 454 -14.78 -3.48 19.92
CA VAL A 454 -13.70 -3.65 18.92
C VAL A 454 -14.15 -3.16 17.55
N ALA A 455 -15.36 -3.51 17.10
CA ALA A 455 -15.86 -3.10 15.78
C ALA A 455 -16.03 -1.58 15.66
N ILE A 456 -16.50 -0.91 16.72
CA ILE A 456 -16.56 0.57 16.76
C ILE A 456 -15.16 1.15 16.60
N LEU A 457 -14.22 0.69 17.43
CA LEU A 457 -12.86 1.22 17.37
C LEU A 457 -12.16 0.86 16.07
N LEU A 458 -12.35 -0.32 15.49
CA LEU A 458 -11.71 -0.79 14.24
C LEU A 458 -12.31 -0.18 12.96
N SER A 459 -13.54 0.36 13.04
CA SER A 459 -14.25 0.96 11.90
C SER A 459 -13.49 2.05 11.13
N PRO A 460 -12.56 2.83 11.71
CA PRO A 460 -11.73 3.75 10.95
C PRO A 460 -10.78 3.06 9.98
N ALA A 461 -10.31 1.84 10.29
CA ALA A 461 -9.41 1.07 9.45
C ALA A 461 -10.14 0.10 8.51
N MET A 462 -11.27 -0.48 8.97
CA MET A 462 -12.05 -1.49 8.24
C MET A 462 -13.57 -1.18 8.29
N PRO A 463 -14.02 -0.06 7.69
CA PRO A 463 -15.42 0.39 7.77
C PRO A 463 -16.46 -0.63 7.30
N LYS A 464 -16.26 -1.35 6.18
CA LYS A 464 -17.23 -2.31 5.64
C LYS A 464 -17.30 -3.58 6.48
N THR A 465 -16.16 -4.12 6.90
CA THR A 465 -16.10 -5.27 7.80
C THR A 465 -16.81 -4.95 9.12
N CYS A 466 -16.52 -3.80 9.72
CA CYS A 466 -17.16 -3.37 10.95
C CYS A 466 -18.66 -3.09 10.76
N ALA A 467 -19.08 -2.55 9.62
CA ALA A 467 -20.51 -2.41 9.28
C ALA A 467 -21.21 -3.76 9.19
N LYS A 468 -20.58 -4.79 8.61
CA LYS A 468 -21.13 -6.17 8.61
C LYS A 468 -21.27 -6.74 10.01
N ILE A 469 -20.28 -6.51 10.89
CA ILE A 469 -20.37 -6.91 12.31
C ILE A 469 -21.55 -6.20 12.99
N ALA A 470 -21.67 -4.89 12.78
CA ALA A 470 -22.73 -4.06 13.35
C ALA A 470 -24.12 -4.50 12.90
N ASP A 471 -24.28 -4.73 11.61
CA ASP A 471 -25.50 -5.26 10.99
C ASP A 471 -25.83 -6.68 11.49
N THR A 472 -24.81 -7.52 11.70
CA THR A 472 -24.98 -8.89 12.21
C THR A 472 -25.46 -8.90 13.66
N LEU A 473 -25.02 -7.97 14.50
CA LEU A 473 -25.39 -7.88 15.92
C LEU A 473 -26.56 -6.91 16.18
N GLY A 474 -26.98 -6.15 15.18
CA GLY A 474 -28.10 -5.21 15.27
C GLY A 474 -27.79 -3.92 16.02
N PHE A 475 -26.61 -3.34 15.84
CA PHE A 475 -26.24 -2.02 16.42
C PHE A 475 -25.67 -1.07 15.35
N SER A 476 -25.51 0.22 15.68
CA SER A 476 -24.91 1.23 14.81
C SER A 476 -23.49 1.59 15.25
N ILE A 477 -22.62 1.93 14.29
CA ILE A 477 -21.30 2.51 14.57
C ILE A 477 -21.38 4.01 14.29
N ASP A 478 -21.41 4.78 15.37
CA ASP A 478 -21.53 6.24 15.36
C ASP A 478 -20.94 6.85 16.65
N THR A 479 -20.93 8.17 16.76
CA THR A 479 -20.43 8.89 17.94
C THR A 479 -21.15 8.48 19.23
N ALA A 480 -22.46 8.22 19.19
CA ALA A 480 -23.22 7.83 20.38
C ALA A 480 -22.79 6.45 20.88
N SER A 481 -22.61 5.49 19.98
CA SER A 481 -22.11 4.14 20.30
C SER A 481 -20.66 4.17 20.80
N TYR A 482 -19.82 5.05 20.27
CA TYR A 482 -18.45 5.26 20.76
C TYR A 482 -18.46 5.81 22.19
N GLU A 483 -19.26 6.82 22.47
CA GLU A 483 -19.37 7.40 23.82
C GLU A 483 -19.91 6.39 24.85
N SER A 484 -20.96 5.65 24.52
CA SER A 484 -21.59 4.70 25.44
C SER A 484 -20.76 3.43 25.62
N LEU A 485 -20.53 2.68 24.53
CA LEU A 485 -19.94 1.35 24.61
C LEU A 485 -18.42 1.40 24.84
N VAL A 486 -17.72 2.37 24.24
CA VAL A 486 -16.26 2.45 24.34
C VAL A 486 -15.84 3.30 25.54
N LEU A 487 -16.23 4.57 25.59
CA LEU A 487 -15.73 5.49 26.64
C LEU A 487 -16.32 5.19 28.02
N LYS A 488 -17.65 5.06 28.12
CA LYS A 488 -18.35 4.75 29.38
C LYS A 488 -18.32 3.26 29.74
N ASN A 489 -17.80 2.43 28.85
CA ASN A 489 -17.73 0.97 28.99
C ASN A 489 -19.10 0.31 29.22
N GLU A 490 -20.18 0.93 28.72
CA GLU A 490 -21.54 0.39 28.88
C GLU A 490 -21.70 -0.97 28.18
N ILE A 491 -22.75 -1.70 28.56
CA ILE A 491 -23.15 -2.97 27.94
C ILE A 491 -24.52 -2.81 27.31
N SER A 492 -24.73 -3.45 26.17
CA SER A 492 -25.98 -3.42 25.41
C SER A 492 -26.52 -4.81 25.16
N ASN A 493 -27.82 -4.89 24.92
CA ASN A 493 -28.46 -6.08 24.38
C ASN A 493 -28.32 -6.09 22.87
N PHE A 494 -28.29 -7.27 22.27
CA PHE A 494 -28.16 -7.45 20.83
C PHE A 494 -29.22 -8.41 20.30
N VAL A 495 -29.55 -8.26 19.03
CA VAL A 495 -30.35 -9.22 18.28
C VAL A 495 -29.51 -9.63 17.09
N ALA A 496 -28.90 -10.80 17.20
CA ALA A 496 -28.03 -11.30 16.15
C ALA A 496 -28.85 -11.79 14.94
N LYS A 497 -28.17 -11.99 13.81
CA LYS A 497 -28.73 -12.72 12.67
C LYS A 497 -27.68 -13.63 12.05
N ALA A 498 -28.14 -14.56 11.22
CA ALA A 498 -27.24 -15.40 10.43
C ALA A 498 -26.32 -14.53 9.55
N THR A 499 -25.06 -14.95 9.43
CA THR A 499 -24.04 -14.22 8.67
C THR A 499 -23.09 -15.21 8.00
N GLU A 500 -22.53 -14.80 6.87
CA GLU A 500 -21.48 -15.56 6.19
C GLU A 500 -20.10 -15.31 6.86
N PRO A 501 -19.12 -16.22 6.68
CA PRO A 501 -17.77 -15.97 7.15
C PRO A 501 -17.21 -14.64 6.63
N LEU A 502 -16.69 -13.80 7.54
CA LEU A 502 -16.15 -12.47 7.18
C LEU A 502 -14.91 -12.56 6.29
N PHE A 503 -14.06 -13.55 6.55
CA PHE A 503 -12.75 -13.69 5.91
C PHE A 503 -12.59 -15.12 5.39
N PRO A 504 -12.74 -15.34 4.08
CA PRO A 504 -12.35 -16.59 3.45
C PRO A 504 -10.86 -16.86 3.67
N ARG A 505 -10.50 -18.12 3.96
CA ARG A 505 -9.10 -18.51 4.17
C ARG A 505 -8.33 -18.44 2.86
N ILE A 506 -7.09 -17.94 2.93
CA ILE A 506 -6.18 -17.86 1.78
C ILE A 506 -5.07 -18.89 1.97
N GLU A 507 -4.96 -19.85 1.05
CA GLU A 507 -4.01 -20.98 1.19
C GLU A 507 -2.65 -20.72 0.53
N LYS A 508 -2.60 -19.83 -0.46
CA LYS A 508 -1.40 -19.56 -1.25
C LYS A 508 -1.32 -18.10 -1.66
N GLU A 509 -0.16 -17.69 -2.11
CA GLU A 509 0.06 -16.38 -2.72
C GLU A 509 -0.79 -16.20 -3.98
N LEU A 510 -1.46 -15.06 -4.06
CA LEU A 510 -2.43 -14.72 -5.11
C LEU A 510 -1.85 -13.77 -6.17
N MET A 511 -0.72 -13.11 -5.90
CA MET A 511 0.02 -12.33 -6.88
C MET A 511 1.33 -13.01 -7.25
N ARG A 512 1.87 -12.68 -8.42
CA ARG A 512 3.21 -13.11 -8.83
C ARG A 512 4.28 -12.38 -8.02
N GLU A 513 5.41 -13.04 -7.78
CA GLU A 513 6.55 -12.41 -7.13
C GLU A 513 7.11 -11.27 -7.99
N ALA A 514 7.45 -10.13 -7.37
CA ALA A 514 7.93 -8.94 -8.06
C ALA A 514 9.26 -9.14 -8.82
N ASN A 515 9.95 -10.26 -8.61
CA ASN A 515 11.23 -10.62 -9.24
C ASN A 515 11.09 -11.62 -10.40
N GLU A 516 9.88 -12.11 -10.72
CA GLU A 516 9.68 -12.84 -11.97
C GLU A 516 9.74 -11.86 -13.16
N PRO A 517 10.50 -12.13 -14.22
CA PRO A 517 10.61 -11.22 -15.35
C PRO A 517 9.23 -10.96 -15.95
N LYS A 518 8.85 -9.67 -16.00
CA LYS A 518 7.69 -9.21 -16.77
C LYS A 518 7.94 -9.54 -18.24
N VAL A 519 7.35 -10.63 -18.73
CA VAL A 519 7.31 -10.91 -20.16
C VAL A 519 6.40 -9.85 -20.80
N GLU A 520 7.01 -8.83 -21.40
CA GLU A 520 6.31 -7.87 -22.26
C GLU A 520 5.81 -8.62 -23.51
N VAL A 521 4.53 -9.00 -23.49
CA VAL A 521 3.85 -9.47 -24.69
C VAL A 521 3.53 -8.25 -25.53
N LYS A 522 4.35 -7.99 -26.56
CA LYS A 522 3.99 -7.09 -27.66
C LYS A 522 2.68 -7.60 -28.27
N ALA A 523 1.70 -6.70 -28.37
CA ALA A 523 0.40 -6.98 -28.93
C ALA A 523 0.53 -7.36 -30.43
N GLU A 524 0.30 -8.62 -30.74
CA GLU A 524 -0.16 -9.09 -32.05
C GLU A 524 -1.68 -9.38 -31.98
N PRO A 525 -2.40 -9.32 -33.11
CA PRO A 525 -3.84 -9.10 -33.14
C PRO A 525 -4.62 -10.24 -32.49
N LYS A 526 -5.70 -9.87 -31.78
CA LYS A 526 -6.64 -10.75 -31.08
C LYS A 526 -6.92 -12.06 -31.82
N GLU A 527 -6.38 -13.16 -31.30
CA GLU A 527 -7.03 -14.46 -31.35
C GLU A 527 -7.69 -14.71 -29.99
N ASP A 528 -8.97 -15.06 -30.02
CA ASP A 528 -9.81 -15.30 -28.85
C ASP A 528 -9.17 -16.34 -27.91
N LYS A 529 -8.63 -15.87 -26.77
CA LYS A 529 -8.28 -16.76 -25.66
C LYS A 529 -9.57 -17.22 -24.99
N LYS A 530 -9.93 -18.48 -25.26
CA LYS A 530 -10.81 -19.24 -24.37
C LYS A 530 -10.19 -19.26 -22.97
N GLU A 531 -11.01 -18.96 -21.98
CA GLU A 531 -10.73 -19.24 -20.57
C GLU A 531 -10.29 -20.71 -20.44
N ASP A 532 -9.23 -20.96 -19.67
CA ASP A 532 -8.79 -22.32 -19.39
C ASP A 532 -9.91 -23.04 -18.61
N GLU A 533 -10.71 -23.86 -19.30
CA GLU A 533 -11.69 -24.74 -18.67
C GLU A 533 -10.97 -25.64 -17.67
N ILE A 534 -11.34 -25.54 -16.39
CA ILE A 534 -10.86 -26.46 -15.36
C ILE A 534 -11.44 -27.84 -15.69
N ILE A 535 -10.57 -28.74 -16.16
CA ILE A 535 -10.96 -30.10 -16.52
C ILE A 535 -11.05 -31.00 -15.28
N SER A 536 -11.95 -31.98 -15.30
CA SER A 536 -12.04 -32.98 -14.23
C SER A 536 -10.98 -34.08 -14.42
N ILE A 537 -10.79 -34.92 -13.40
CA ILE A 537 -9.92 -36.11 -13.54
C ILE A 537 -10.43 -37.08 -14.63
N ASP A 538 -11.74 -37.07 -14.90
CA ASP A 538 -12.34 -37.89 -15.96
C ASP A 538 -11.93 -37.40 -17.36
N ASP A 539 -11.66 -36.10 -17.51
CA ASP A 539 -11.14 -35.54 -18.75
C ASP A 539 -9.68 -35.92 -18.98
N PHE A 540 -8.87 -35.98 -17.93
CA PHE A 540 -7.51 -36.51 -18.01
C PHE A 540 -7.51 -38.02 -18.34
N ALA A 541 -8.44 -38.80 -17.75
CA ALA A 541 -8.59 -40.22 -18.02
C ALA A 541 -8.94 -40.54 -19.49
N LYS A 542 -9.46 -39.57 -20.26
CA LYS A 542 -9.69 -39.71 -21.70
C LYS A 542 -8.39 -39.67 -22.52
N ALA A 543 -7.29 -39.17 -21.97
CA ALA A 543 -5.99 -39.13 -22.65
C ALA A 543 -5.19 -40.40 -22.34
N VAL A 544 -4.73 -41.11 -23.38
CA VAL A 544 -3.87 -42.29 -23.21
C VAL A 544 -2.44 -41.88 -23.54
N ILE A 545 -1.67 -41.58 -22.51
CA ILE A 545 -0.25 -41.24 -22.65
C ILE A 545 0.57 -42.50 -22.36
N LYS A 546 1.42 -42.90 -23.30
CA LYS A 546 2.31 -44.06 -23.18
C LYS A 546 3.77 -43.62 -23.24
N VAL A 547 4.65 -44.33 -22.54
CA VAL A 547 6.10 -44.19 -22.69
C VAL A 547 6.58 -45.13 -23.79
N GLY A 548 7.36 -44.62 -24.74
CA GLY A 548 7.92 -45.42 -25.84
C GLY A 548 9.37 -45.09 -26.15
N GLU A 549 10.08 -46.07 -26.69
CA GLU A 549 11.48 -45.92 -27.11
C GLU A 549 11.57 -45.52 -28.58
N VAL A 550 12.40 -44.51 -28.86
CA VAL A 550 12.66 -44.06 -30.23
C VAL A 550 13.59 -45.05 -30.93
N LEU A 551 13.06 -45.79 -31.91
CA LEU A 551 13.82 -46.75 -32.70
C LEU A 551 14.55 -46.07 -33.87
N GLU A 552 13.87 -45.15 -34.54
CA GLU A 552 14.40 -44.40 -35.68
C GLU A 552 13.96 -42.94 -35.58
N CYS A 553 14.86 -42.02 -35.95
CA CYS A 553 14.57 -40.60 -36.04
C CYS A 553 15.31 -39.99 -37.22
N GLU A 554 14.60 -39.29 -38.10
CA GLU A 554 15.18 -38.61 -39.27
C GLU A 554 14.52 -37.24 -39.52
N ARG A 555 15.22 -36.36 -40.23
CA ARG A 555 14.65 -35.08 -40.69
C ARG A 555 13.67 -35.34 -41.83
N VAL A 556 12.55 -34.64 -41.82
CA VAL A 556 11.54 -34.77 -42.87
C VAL A 556 11.98 -34.00 -44.11
N GLU A 557 12.13 -34.69 -45.23
CA GLU A 557 12.46 -34.07 -46.51
C GLU A 557 11.39 -33.05 -46.93
N GLY A 558 11.82 -31.80 -47.15
CA GLY A 558 10.94 -30.66 -47.46
C GLY A 558 10.45 -29.88 -46.24
N SER A 559 10.92 -30.18 -45.02
CA SER A 559 10.62 -29.38 -43.83
C SER A 559 11.85 -29.14 -42.95
N GLU A 560 12.14 -27.87 -42.66
CA GLU A 560 13.20 -27.49 -41.70
C GLU A 560 12.77 -27.61 -40.24
N LYS A 561 11.49 -27.92 -39.97
CA LYS A 561 10.91 -27.90 -38.63
C LYS A 561 10.58 -29.29 -38.10
N LEU A 562 10.41 -30.29 -38.96
CA LEU A 562 9.86 -31.60 -38.58
C LEU A 562 10.91 -32.71 -38.49
N LEU A 563 10.84 -33.48 -37.42
CA LEU A 563 11.48 -34.79 -37.29
C LEU A 563 10.42 -35.89 -37.42
N LYS A 564 10.79 -36.99 -38.07
CA LYS A 564 9.98 -38.20 -38.23
C LYS A 564 10.52 -39.28 -37.31
N PHE A 565 9.68 -39.77 -36.41
CA PHE A 565 10.02 -40.78 -35.42
C PHE A 565 9.34 -42.10 -35.75
N LYS A 566 10.03 -43.19 -35.45
CA LYS A 566 9.46 -44.53 -35.31
C LYS A 566 9.62 -44.96 -33.86
N ILE A 567 8.51 -45.08 -33.14
CA ILE A 567 8.50 -45.26 -31.68
C ILE A 567 7.87 -46.60 -31.33
N ASP A 568 8.59 -47.40 -30.54
CA ASP A 568 8.07 -48.62 -29.92
C ASP A 568 7.25 -48.26 -28.67
N LEU A 569 5.94 -48.45 -28.75
CA LEU A 569 4.99 -48.26 -27.65
C LEU A 569 4.53 -49.60 -27.05
N GLY A 570 5.28 -50.68 -27.25
CA GLY A 570 4.92 -52.03 -26.79
C GLY A 570 3.73 -52.64 -27.56
N GLU A 571 3.52 -52.20 -28.80
CA GLU A 571 2.48 -52.66 -29.73
C GLU A 571 3.09 -53.57 -30.81
N GLU A 572 2.26 -54.30 -31.57
CA GLU A 572 2.76 -55.22 -32.61
C GLU A 572 3.62 -54.54 -33.68
N GLN A 573 3.37 -53.25 -33.94
CA GLN A 573 4.14 -52.43 -34.87
C GLN A 573 4.51 -51.08 -34.24
N PRO A 574 5.75 -50.60 -34.42
CA PRO A 574 6.13 -49.25 -34.02
C PRO A 574 5.31 -48.18 -34.74
N ARG A 575 4.98 -47.09 -34.05
CA ARG A 575 4.19 -45.99 -34.62
C ARG A 575 5.06 -44.93 -35.27
N GLN A 576 4.56 -44.36 -36.36
CA GLN A 576 5.17 -43.18 -36.98
C GLN A 576 4.60 -41.90 -36.38
N ILE A 577 5.45 -41.04 -35.83
CA ILE A 577 5.03 -39.75 -35.24
C ILE A 577 5.90 -38.63 -35.79
N LEU A 578 5.28 -37.50 -36.15
CA LEU A 578 5.99 -36.31 -36.61
C LEU A 578 5.97 -35.24 -35.51
N SER A 579 7.13 -34.65 -35.21
CA SER A 579 7.24 -33.59 -34.20
C SER A 579 8.02 -32.39 -34.71
N GLY A 580 7.55 -31.19 -34.35
CA GLY A 580 8.06 -29.87 -34.80
C GLY A 580 9.36 -29.42 -34.13
N ILE A 581 10.23 -30.36 -33.74
CA ILE A 581 11.37 -30.10 -32.85
C ILE A 581 12.73 -30.18 -33.54
N ALA A 582 12.77 -30.17 -34.88
CA ALA A 582 14.01 -30.35 -35.66
C ALA A 582 15.04 -29.22 -35.49
N LYS A 583 14.64 -28.08 -34.91
CA LYS A 583 15.52 -26.97 -34.57
C LYS A 583 16.22 -27.13 -33.22
N TYR A 584 15.70 -28.01 -32.36
CA TYR A 584 16.16 -28.18 -30.98
C TYR A 584 16.97 -29.46 -30.77
N TYR A 585 16.77 -30.46 -31.64
CA TYR A 585 17.42 -31.75 -31.52
C TYR A 585 17.99 -32.26 -32.83
N GLU A 586 19.16 -32.88 -32.74
CA GLU A 586 19.70 -33.70 -33.82
C GLU A 586 19.11 -35.12 -33.77
N PRO A 587 18.68 -35.71 -34.90
CA PRO A 587 17.96 -36.99 -34.91
C PRO A 587 18.72 -38.14 -34.24
N SER A 588 20.03 -38.21 -34.44
CA SER A 588 20.90 -39.24 -33.85
C SER A 588 20.93 -39.18 -32.32
N SER A 589 20.71 -38.01 -31.72
CA SER A 589 20.70 -37.84 -30.26
C SER A 589 19.43 -38.36 -29.59
N LEU A 590 18.42 -38.74 -30.37
CA LEU A 590 17.11 -39.16 -29.89
C LEU A 590 16.87 -40.68 -29.98
N VAL A 591 17.61 -41.39 -30.84
CA VAL A 591 17.51 -42.85 -30.97
C VAL A 591 17.93 -43.52 -29.65
N GLY A 592 17.10 -44.46 -29.17
CA GLY A 592 17.28 -45.18 -27.90
C GLY A 592 16.80 -44.43 -26.65
N LYS A 593 16.28 -43.21 -26.79
CA LYS A 593 15.65 -42.47 -25.67
C LYS A 593 14.18 -42.86 -25.52
N GLN A 594 13.69 -42.83 -24.29
CA GLN A 594 12.27 -42.97 -23.98
C GLN A 594 11.58 -41.61 -23.91
N VAL A 595 10.43 -41.52 -24.55
CA VAL A 595 9.61 -40.31 -24.64
C VAL A 595 8.15 -40.60 -24.29
N CYS A 596 7.45 -39.60 -23.76
CA CYS A 596 6.01 -39.67 -23.52
C CYS A 596 5.22 -39.32 -24.79
N VAL A 597 4.27 -40.17 -25.15
CA VAL A 597 3.47 -40.09 -26.36
C VAL A 597 1.99 -40.13 -26.02
N LEU A 598 1.22 -39.12 -26.45
CA LEU A 598 -0.24 -39.21 -26.49
C LEU A 598 -0.66 -40.13 -27.63
N ALA A 599 -1.11 -41.33 -27.29
CA ALA A 599 -1.27 -42.46 -28.20
C ALA A 599 -2.71 -42.66 -28.72
N ASN A 600 -3.72 -42.05 -28.11
CA ASN A 600 -5.12 -42.14 -28.57
C ASN A 600 -5.61 -40.89 -29.31
N LEU A 601 -4.68 -40.07 -29.81
CA LEU A 601 -5.02 -38.95 -30.67
C LEU A 601 -5.37 -39.44 -32.08
N LYS A 602 -6.36 -38.80 -32.72
CA LYS A 602 -6.71 -39.09 -34.12
C LYS A 602 -5.50 -38.85 -35.03
N GLU A 603 -5.26 -39.79 -35.95
CA GLU A 603 -4.16 -39.68 -36.90
C GLU A 603 -4.29 -38.40 -37.75
N ARG A 604 -3.15 -37.76 -38.03
CA ARG A 604 -3.10 -36.53 -38.82
C ARG A 604 -2.14 -36.67 -39.99
N THR A 605 -2.65 -36.46 -41.20
CA THR A 605 -1.80 -36.34 -42.40
C THR A 605 -1.06 -35.00 -42.38
N MET A 606 0.26 -35.05 -42.50
CA MET A 606 1.17 -33.90 -42.52
C MET A 606 2.01 -33.92 -43.80
N MET A 607 2.32 -32.73 -44.33
CA MET A 607 3.08 -32.56 -45.59
C MET A 607 2.45 -33.31 -46.79
N LYS A 608 1.13 -33.59 -46.74
CA LYS A 608 0.35 -34.36 -47.73
C LYS A 608 0.83 -35.81 -47.99
N LYS A 609 1.92 -36.26 -47.35
CA LYS A 609 2.55 -37.58 -47.61
C LYS A 609 2.84 -38.42 -46.36
N TYR A 610 2.96 -37.81 -45.18
CA TYR A 610 3.22 -38.56 -43.94
C TYR A 610 2.01 -38.56 -43.02
N VAL A 611 1.82 -39.63 -42.26
CA VAL A 611 0.76 -39.76 -41.25
C VAL A 611 1.41 -39.78 -39.86
N SER A 612 0.97 -38.89 -38.97
CA SER A 612 1.36 -38.89 -37.55
C SER A 612 0.32 -39.64 -36.74
N GLN A 613 0.74 -40.70 -36.05
CA GLN A 613 -0.13 -41.64 -35.32
C GLN A 613 -0.12 -41.40 -33.80
N GLY A 614 0.16 -40.16 -33.40
CA GLY A 614 0.29 -39.72 -32.02
C GLY A 614 0.98 -38.37 -31.92
N MET A 615 1.23 -37.93 -30.69
CA MET A 615 1.95 -36.70 -30.38
C MET A 615 2.99 -36.96 -29.30
N ILE A 616 4.25 -36.59 -29.55
CA ILE A 616 5.31 -36.58 -28.54
C ILE A 616 5.13 -35.34 -27.66
N LEU A 617 5.23 -35.51 -26.35
CA LEU A 617 5.08 -34.42 -25.39
C LEU A 617 6.43 -33.77 -25.07
N SER A 618 6.45 -32.44 -24.97
CA SER A 618 7.64 -31.64 -24.67
C SER A 618 7.26 -30.41 -23.85
N ALA A 619 8.17 -29.97 -22.98
CA ALA A 619 8.07 -28.72 -22.24
C ALA A 619 8.96 -27.63 -22.89
N SER A 620 8.59 -26.35 -22.75
CA SER A 620 9.34 -25.23 -23.29
C SER A 620 9.36 -24.04 -22.32
N ASP A 621 10.54 -23.50 -22.02
CA ASP A 621 10.79 -22.35 -21.13
C ASP A 621 11.75 -21.30 -21.74
N GLY A 622 11.92 -21.35 -23.07
CA GLY A 622 12.99 -20.67 -23.80
C GLY A 622 13.96 -21.67 -24.45
N SER A 623 14.01 -22.90 -23.92
CA SER A 623 14.57 -24.10 -24.56
C SER A 623 13.51 -25.20 -24.66
N LEU A 624 13.60 -26.14 -25.61
CA LEU A 624 12.60 -27.21 -25.77
C LEU A 624 13.15 -28.53 -25.23
N THR A 625 12.45 -29.13 -24.27
CA THR A 625 12.82 -30.39 -23.61
C THR A 625 11.77 -31.48 -23.82
N LEU A 626 12.16 -32.65 -24.34
CA LEU A 626 11.28 -33.82 -24.44
C LEU A 626 10.90 -34.37 -23.06
N LEU A 627 9.63 -34.69 -22.87
CA LEU A 627 9.17 -35.39 -21.67
C LEU A 627 9.50 -36.87 -21.77
N GLY A 628 10.09 -37.41 -20.71
CA GLY A 628 10.40 -38.83 -20.54
C GLY A 628 10.41 -39.19 -19.07
N THR A 629 10.68 -40.46 -18.77
CA THR A 629 10.76 -40.95 -17.39
C THR A 629 12.15 -40.76 -16.81
N GLN A 630 12.25 -40.55 -15.49
CA GLN A 630 13.54 -40.41 -14.80
C GLN A 630 14.39 -41.70 -14.83
N GLY A 631 13.75 -42.87 -15.00
CA GLY A 631 14.40 -44.17 -15.21
C GLY A 631 13.77 -44.92 -16.38
N LYS A 632 14.45 -45.97 -16.90
CA LYS A 632 13.88 -46.80 -17.97
C LYS A 632 12.65 -47.56 -17.47
N VAL A 633 11.57 -47.50 -18.24
CA VAL A 633 10.34 -48.26 -17.98
C VAL A 633 10.03 -49.19 -19.16
N LYS A 634 9.08 -50.10 -19.02
CA LYS A 634 8.66 -50.96 -20.13
C LYS A 634 8.00 -50.12 -21.24
N ASN A 635 8.38 -50.34 -22.50
CA ASN A 635 7.72 -49.70 -23.64
C ASN A 635 6.21 -50.03 -23.62
N GLY A 636 5.39 -49.01 -23.76
CA GLY A 636 3.93 -49.08 -23.64
C GLY A 636 3.36 -48.85 -22.24
N ALA A 637 4.19 -48.58 -21.23
CA ALA A 637 3.71 -48.18 -19.90
C ALA A 637 2.84 -46.92 -19.99
N ILE A 638 1.67 -46.95 -19.34
CA ILE A 638 0.72 -45.83 -19.32
C ILE A 638 1.15 -44.83 -18.24
N VAL A 639 1.17 -43.55 -18.61
CA VAL A 639 1.36 -42.43 -17.67
C VAL A 639 -0.01 -42.09 -17.08
N GLY A 640 -0.10 -42.11 -15.75
CA GLY A 640 -1.34 -41.89 -15.00
C GLY A 640 -1.22 -40.79 -13.97
#